data_AF-A0A0P0CI26-F1
#
_entry.id   AF-A0A0P0CI26-F1
#
_cell.length_a   1.000
_cell.length_b   1.000
_cell.length_c   1.000
_cell.angle_alpha   90.00
_cell.angle_beta   90.00
_cell.angle_gamma   90.00
#
_symmetry.space_group_name_H-M   'P 1'
#
loop_
_entity.id
_entity.type
_entity.pdbx_description
1 polymer ?
#
loop_
_entity_poly.entity_id
_entity_poly.type
_entity_poly.pdbx_seq_one_letter_code
_entity_poly.pdbx_strand_id
1 'polypeptide(L)'
;MALINKIREKSGFAIGAIAIGLLIFIVLGDLLGPNSRLFGSNTTVGEVAGHEVSVQEFEGMFEEAKNNYANQYGRQPSEAELASLREQTWNQLVFKYAFEEEFEKVGLGISAEEQVDMVQGRNVHPALKQMFTDPQTGQFSVEQVKQTLRNLGSMPPEQQAAWRKYEADLATDRLRNKYYNLFTFSNYVTTEEAKRFNAEQNTRASINSLFVPYFSIADSTIKVTDDQLSEYLNNNKKKFEVEEGRSITYVTVPVSASKEDSSAYSTETQELAARFATTENDSLFVKAESDTPFNSAYLPANELPEELKTQTLEKGKMYGPFAQNGNFSLYKIMDVKEGGKASVRASHILIKPENTTPEAKAAAKAKAQDLLNQIKGGANFAQLAAQHGTDGTASQGGDLGWFTEGRMVPAFEKAVFSAPGAGLLPNLVETDYGYHIVKITEPKTTKTYQVAQVTRALTPSDNSRENAFSRAGVIASSSTDLESFNKAVANEKGVMKAEAKNFSASDRAINNLQNARELVRWAFSEDTKKGDVSPVITMDDQYVVAVLTGKREKGIAKVEDVRDELTALVRNELKAKKIKEKLASLSGPLDQIAAKYGPDALVRPANDVTLGAANVPGLGFEPVAVGKAFGLKPGQRTGPIDGEGGVVIVELTSITPATPVADVASVKQQLQGTRAGRVQGALYEAVRKNADIKDNRVRFF
;
A
#
# COMPACT_ATOMS: atom_id res chain seq x y z
N MET A 1 62.21 9.47 10.47
CA MET A 1 62.17 9.75 9.01
C MET A 1 61.55 8.63 8.14
N ALA A 2 61.20 7.45 8.68
CA ALA A 2 60.62 6.35 7.88
C ALA A 2 59.10 6.43 7.61
N LEU A 3 58.33 7.17 8.42
CA LEU A 3 56.86 7.27 8.29
C LEU A 3 56.42 8.23 7.16
N ILE A 4 57.19 9.30 6.91
CA ILE A 4 56.89 10.31 5.89
C ILE A 4 57.10 9.76 4.46
N ASN A 5 58.06 8.87 4.25
CA ASN A 5 58.27 8.23 2.94
C ASN A 5 57.18 7.19 2.62
N LYS A 6 56.61 6.50 3.62
CA LYS A 6 55.51 5.54 3.44
C LYS A 6 54.17 6.22 3.08
N ILE A 7 53.96 7.46 3.52
CA ILE A 7 52.79 8.28 3.15
C ILE A 7 52.93 8.79 1.71
N ARG A 8 54.15 9.14 1.28
CA ARG A 8 54.46 9.55 -0.11
C ARG A 8 54.34 8.43 -1.15
N GLU A 9 54.65 7.18 -0.77
CA GLU A 9 54.46 6.01 -1.67
C GLU A 9 52.98 5.63 -1.86
N LYS A 10 52.14 5.78 -0.83
CA LYS A 10 50.69 5.45 -0.93
C LYS A 10 49.82 6.60 -1.41
N SER A 11 50.29 7.85 -1.35
CA SER A 11 49.53 9.01 -1.86
C SER A 11 49.39 9.01 -3.38
N GLY A 12 50.34 8.43 -4.12
CA GLY A 12 50.24 8.32 -5.58
C GLY A 12 49.09 7.42 -6.04
N PHE A 13 48.83 6.32 -5.32
CA PHE A 13 47.72 5.40 -5.59
C PHE A 13 46.37 5.98 -5.18
N ALA A 14 46.32 6.73 -4.06
CA ALA A 14 45.12 7.44 -3.63
C ALA A 14 44.74 8.60 -4.56
N ILE A 15 45.72 9.36 -5.06
CA ILE A 15 45.49 10.43 -6.05
C ILE A 15 45.07 9.85 -7.40
N GLY A 16 45.65 8.71 -7.80
CA GLY A 16 45.21 7.96 -8.99
C GLY A 16 43.79 7.42 -8.88
N ALA A 17 43.41 6.85 -7.73
CA ALA A 17 42.05 6.35 -7.48
C ALA A 17 41.01 7.48 -7.36
N ILE A 18 41.38 8.63 -6.80
CA ILE A 18 40.51 9.83 -6.75
C ILE A 18 40.38 10.46 -8.14
N ALA A 19 41.44 10.49 -8.95
CA ALA A 19 41.38 10.99 -10.33
C ALA A 19 40.59 10.06 -11.25
N ILE A 20 40.71 8.74 -11.09
CA ILE A 20 39.91 7.74 -11.80
C ILE A 20 38.46 7.77 -11.29
N GLY A 21 38.23 7.93 -9.99
CA GLY A 21 36.90 8.10 -9.40
C GLY A 21 36.21 9.38 -9.88
N LEU A 22 36.93 10.50 -9.97
CA LEU A 22 36.43 11.75 -10.56
C LEU A 22 36.23 11.65 -12.07
N LEU A 23 37.11 10.95 -12.80
CA LEU A 23 36.91 10.66 -14.22
C LEU A 23 35.70 9.76 -14.44
N ILE A 24 35.48 8.76 -13.60
CA ILE A 24 34.29 7.90 -13.63
C ILE A 24 33.04 8.70 -13.26
N PHE A 25 33.10 9.62 -12.28
CA PHE A 25 31.98 10.49 -11.90
C PHE A 25 31.64 11.55 -12.96
N ILE A 26 32.66 12.14 -13.61
CA ILE A 26 32.50 13.09 -14.72
C ILE A 26 31.99 12.35 -15.96
N VAL A 27 32.52 11.16 -16.24
CA VAL A 27 32.08 10.32 -17.36
C VAL A 27 30.68 9.75 -17.11
N LEU A 28 30.28 9.38 -15.89
CA LEU A 28 28.90 9.01 -15.53
C LEU A 28 27.95 10.20 -15.53
N GLY A 29 28.41 11.38 -15.09
CA GLY A 29 27.66 12.63 -15.16
C GLY A 29 27.36 13.06 -16.61
N ASP A 30 28.32 12.88 -17.52
CA ASP A 30 28.13 13.10 -18.97
C ASP A 30 27.42 11.93 -19.67
N LEU A 31 27.51 10.69 -19.14
CA LEU A 31 26.78 9.51 -19.65
C LEU A 31 25.30 9.50 -19.24
N LEU A 32 24.93 10.20 -18.18
CA LEU A 32 23.54 10.30 -17.69
C LEU A 32 22.96 11.71 -17.86
N GLY A 33 23.77 12.66 -18.33
CA GLY A 33 23.34 14.01 -18.66
C GLY A 33 22.56 14.06 -19.99
N PRO A 34 21.86 15.18 -20.26
CA PRO A 34 20.99 15.36 -21.43
C PRO A 34 21.69 15.25 -22.81
N ASN A 35 23.02 15.13 -22.86
CA ASN A 35 23.83 14.96 -24.08
C ASN A 35 24.49 13.56 -24.21
N SER A 36 24.07 12.59 -23.40
CA SER A 36 24.56 11.22 -23.44
C SER A 36 24.30 10.52 -24.78
N ARG A 37 25.35 9.92 -25.36
CA ARG A 37 25.28 9.11 -26.60
C ARG A 37 24.76 7.67 -26.39
N LEU A 38 24.43 7.29 -25.15
CA LEU A 38 23.90 5.97 -24.80
C LEU A 38 22.40 5.84 -25.09
N PHE A 39 21.70 6.97 -25.08
CA PHE A 39 20.30 7.07 -25.46
C PHE A 39 20.28 7.54 -26.91
N GLY A 40 19.53 6.86 -27.77
CA GLY A 40 19.33 7.30 -29.15
C GLY A 40 18.88 8.76 -29.21
N SER A 41 18.96 9.38 -30.39
CA SER A 41 18.68 10.80 -30.65
C SER A 41 17.27 11.32 -30.28
N ASN A 42 16.48 10.55 -29.53
CA ASN A 42 15.11 10.88 -29.17
C ASN A 42 15.08 11.63 -27.83
N THR A 43 14.89 12.95 -27.92
CA THR A 43 14.77 13.87 -26.78
C THR A 43 13.32 14.12 -26.35
N THR A 44 12.39 13.28 -26.78
CA THR A 44 10.95 13.45 -26.57
C THR A 44 10.44 12.53 -25.46
N VAL A 45 10.04 13.10 -24.33
CA VAL A 45 9.51 12.35 -23.16
C VAL A 45 8.08 11.86 -23.37
N GLY A 46 7.38 12.41 -24.36
CA GLY A 46 6.04 11.98 -24.73
C GLY A 46 5.41 12.92 -25.75
N GLU A 47 4.19 12.59 -26.17
CA GLU A 47 3.39 13.36 -27.11
C GLU A 47 1.98 13.53 -26.53
N VAL A 48 1.43 14.74 -26.60
CA VAL A 48 0.07 15.07 -26.14
C VAL A 48 -0.60 15.90 -27.21
N ALA A 49 -1.72 15.42 -27.76
CA ALA A 49 -2.50 16.12 -28.79
C ALA A 49 -1.63 16.59 -29.99
N GLY A 50 -0.66 15.75 -30.42
CA GLY A 50 0.29 16.08 -31.48
C GLY A 50 1.44 17.01 -31.07
N HIS A 51 1.48 17.49 -29.83
CA HIS A 51 2.60 18.25 -29.28
C HIS A 51 3.66 17.31 -28.68
N GLU A 52 4.88 17.37 -29.20
CA GLU A 52 6.02 16.64 -28.63
C GLU A 52 6.57 17.36 -27.40
N VAL A 53 6.53 16.69 -26.24
CA VAL A 53 7.11 17.20 -25.00
C VAL A 53 8.58 16.79 -24.96
N SER A 54 9.47 17.78 -24.94
CA SER A 54 10.92 17.52 -24.83
C SER A 54 11.36 17.22 -23.40
N VAL A 55 12.50 16.54 -23.23
CA VAL A 55 13.15 16.35 -21.91
C VAL A 55 13.41 17.69 -21.23
N GLN A 56 13.88 18.69 -21.96
CA GLN A 56 14.19 20.01 -21.42
C GLN A 56 12.94 20.70 -20.85
N GLU A 57 11.82 20.60 -21.55
CA GLU A 57 10.55 21.17 -21.10
C GLU A 57 10.05 20.47 -19.82
N PHE A 58 10.05 19.13 -19.84
CA PHE A 58 9.60 18.33 -18.70
C PHE A 58 10.45 18.60 -17.46
N GLU A 59 11.78 18.56 -17.60
CA GLU A 59 12.71 18.82 -16.49
C GLU A 59 12.58 20.25 -15.97
N GLY A 60 12.37 21.23 -16.84
CA GLY A 60 12.12 22.61 -16.43
C GLY A 60 10.90 22.75 -15.51
N MET A 61 9.79 22.08 -15.84
CA MET A 61 8.60 22.06 -14.99
C MET A 61 8.77 21.19 -13.73
N PHE A 62 9.50 20.07 -13.84
CA PHE A 62 9.75 19.19 -12.72
C PHE A 62 10.64 19.83 -11.65
N GLU A 63 11.71 20.53 -12.03
CA GLU A 63 12.57 21.27 -11.10
C GLU A 63 11.80 22.38 -10.38
N GLU A 64 10.88 23.06 -11.06
CA GLU A 64 10.00 24.01 -10.41
C GLU A 64 9.09 23.35 -9.37
N ALA A 65 8.49 22.20 -9.71
CA ALA A 65 7.67 21.44 -8.77
C ALA A 65 8.47 21.02 -7.53
N LYS A 66 9.75 20.62 -7.70
CA LYS A 66 10.68 20.33 -6.60
C LYS A 66 10.99 21.57 -5.75
N ASN A 67 11.27 22.70 -6.39
CA ASN A 67 11.57 23.95 -5.69
C ASN A 67 10.37 24.44 -4.87
N ASN A 68 9.16 24.36 -5.44
CA ASN A 68 7.92 24.69 -4.75
C ASN A 68 7.69 23.78 -3.53
N TYR A 69 7.92 22.48 -3.70
CA TYR A 69 7.89 21.53 -2.59
C TYR A 69 8.90 21.92 -1.50
N ALA A 70 10.15 22.20 -1.88
CA ALA A 70 11.21 22.56 -0.93
C ALA A 70 10.89 23.85 -0.15
N ASN A 71 10.33 24.86 -0.82
CA ASN A 71 9.91 26.10 -0.19
C ASN A 71 8.73 25.91 0.77
N GLN A 72 7.80 25.02 0.44
CA GLN A 72 6.62 24.73 1.27
C GLN A 72 6.97 23.91 2.52
N TYR A 73 7.84 22.91 2.38
CA TYR A 73 8.15 21.95 3.46
C TYR A 73 9.49 22.18 4.15
N GLY A 74 10.33 23.11 3.65
CA GLY A 74 11.64 23.41 4.21
C GLY A 74 12.67 22.28 4.03
N ARG A 75 12.42 21.32 3.13
CA ARG A 75 13.30 20.18 2.84
C ARG A 75 13.16 19.71 1.40
N GLN A 76 14.19 19.06 0.87
CA GLN A 76 14.11 18.41 -0.43
C GLN A 76 13.10 17.24 -0.41
N PRO A 77 12.42 16.96 -1.54
CA PRO A 77 11.53 15.81 -1.65
C PRO A 77 12.31 14.49 -1.51
N SER A 78 11.71 13.52 -0.82
CA SER A 78 12.17 12.12 -0.83
C SER A 78 11.94 11.45 -2.19
N GLU A 79 12.52 10.27 -2.43
CA GLU A 79 12.30 9.50 -3.68
C GLU A 79 10.81 9.28 -3.99
N ALA A 80 10.01 8.92 -2.98
CA ALA A 80 8.57 8.74 -3.12
C ALA A 80 7.81 10.06 -3.40
N GLU A 81 8.39 11.20 -3.06
CA GLU A 81 7.80 12.52 -3.37
C GLU A 81 8.25 13.01 -4.74
N LEU A 82 9.51 12.81 -5.13
CA LEU A 82 10.01 13.05 -6.49
C LEU A 82 9.17 12.28 -7.51
N ALA A 83 8.84 11.03 -7.18
CA ALA A 83 7.91 10.20 -7.91
C ALA A 83 6.58 10.88 -8.23
N SER A 84 5.91 11.37 -7.20
CA SER A 84 4.62 12.04 -7.27
C SER A 84 4.72 13.36 -8.03
N LEU A 85 5.80 14.12 -7.81
CA LEU A 85 6.06 15.38 -8.50
C LEU A 85 6.27 15.18 -10.01
N ARG A 86 6.93 14.09 -10.45
CA ARG A 86 7.04 13.75 -11.88
C ARG A 86 5.68 13.44 -12.49
N GLU A 87 4.83 12.73 -11.76
CA GLU A 87 3.48 12.40 -12.21
C GLU A 87 2.59 13.65 -12.28
N GLN A 88 2.67 14.52 -11.29
CA GLN A 88 2.01 15.82 -11.32
C GLN A 88 2.46 16.66 -12.51
N THR A 89 3.77 16.71 -12.79
CA THR A 89 4.34 17.46 -13.91
C THR A 89 3.80 16.96 -15.24
N TRP A 90 3.75 15.64 -15.45
CA TRP A 90 3.17 15.04 -16.65
C TRP A 90 1.69 15.37 -16.81
N ASN A 91 0.90 15.24 -15.74
CA ASN A 91 -0.52 15.57 -15.79
C ASN A 91 -0.77 17.07 -16.08
N GLN A 92 0.11 17.96 -15.65
CA GLN A 92 0.05 19.38 -16.03
C GLN A 92 0.32 19.60 -17.53
N LEU A 93 1.30 18.90 -18.10
CA LEU A 93 1.60 18.95 -19.54
C LEU A 93 0.48 18.35 -20.37
N VAL A 94 -0.04 17.19 -19.96
CA VAL A 94 -1.22 16.56 -20.55
C VAL A 94 -2.38 17.53 -20.53
N PHE A 95 -2.67 18.14 -19.38
CA PHE A 95 -3.73 19.12 -19.27
C PHE A 95 -3.50 20.30 -20.22
N LYS A 96 -2.30 20.91 -20.19
CA LYS A 96 -1.94 22.07 -21.00
C LYS A 96 -2.26 21.82 -22.47
N TYR A 97 -1.65 20.81 -23.07
CA TYR A 97 -1.76 20.59 -24.51
C TYR A 97 -3.10 19.99 -24.93
N ALA A 98 -3.66 19.09 -24.13
CA ALA A 98 -4.96 18.49 -24.45
C ALA A 98 -6.12 19.49 -24.36
N PHE A 99 -6.07 20.47 -23.44
CA PHE A 99 -7.14 21.44 -23.28
C PHE A 99 -6.96 22.71 -24.11
N GLU A 100 -5.73 23.12 -24.42
CA GLU A 100 -5.46 24.30 -25.23
C GLU A 100 -6.13 24.21 -26.60
N GLU A 101 -6.02 23.07 -27.28
CA GLU A 101 -6.71 22.81 -28.56
C GLU A 101 -8.24 22.92 -28.41
N GLU A 102 -8.81 22.42 -27.31
CA GLU A 102 -10.24 22.48 -27.06
C GLU A 102 -10.73 23.92 -26.80
N PHE A 103 -9.92 24.74 -26.10
CA PHE A 103 -10.23 26.15 -25.90
C PHE A 103 -10.28 26.91 -27.23
N GLU A 104 -9.31 26.67 -28.12
CA GLU A 104 -9.26 27.30 -29.43
C GLU A 104 -10.47 26.89 -30.30
N LYS A 105 -10.83 25.59 -30.33
CA LYS A 105 -11.98 25.09 -31.09
C LYS A 105 -13.30 25.77 -30.73
N VAL A 106 -13.51 26.07 -29.45
CA VAL A 106 -14.72 26.77 -28.99
C VAL A 106 -14.57 28.30 -28.93
N GLY A 107 -13.42 28.84 -29.34
CA GLY A 107 -13.15 30.27 -29.39
C GLY A 107 -13.00 30.92 -28.01
N LEU A 108 -12.53 30.18 -27.01
CA LEU A 108 -12.26 30.71 -25.67
C LEU A 108 -10.90 31.42 -25.65
N GLY A 109 -10.90 32.67 -25.19
CA GLY A 109 -9.71 33.48 -24.97
C GLY A 109 -9.83 34.34 -23.72
N ILE A 110 -8.77 35.08 -23.41
CA ILE A 110 -8.74 36.10 -22.36
C ILE A 110 -8.37 37.43 -23.00
N SER A 111 -9.23 38.43 -22.82
CA SER A 111 -8.96 39.79 -23.27
C SER A 111 -7.99 40.49 -22.32
N ALA A 112 -7.31 41.54 -22.79
CA ALA A 112 -6.42 42.33 -21.94
C ALA A 112 -7.18 42.95 -20.75
N GLU A 113 -8.41 43.38 -20.97
CA GLU A 113 -9.28 43.93 -19.93
C GLU A 113 -9.61 42.88 -18.87
N GLU A 114 -9.90 41.65 -19.28
CA GLU A 114 -10.16 40.55 -18.36
C GLU A 114 -8.91 40.14 -17.58
N GLN A 115 -7.75 40.12 -18.23
CA GLN A 115 -6.47 39.86 -17.56
C GLN A 115 -6.19 40.90 -16.46
N VAL A 116 -6.47 42.17 -16.73
CA VAL A 116 -6.41 43.23 -15.70
C VAL A 116 -7.45 42.99 -14.61
N ASP A 117 -8.68 42.62 -14.98
CA ASP A 117 -9.77 42.43 -14.02
C ASP A 117 -9.54 41.26 -13.06
N MET A 118 -8.97 40.16 -13.56
CA MET A 118 -8.65 38.97 -12.76
C MET A 118 -7.48 39.17 -11.81
N VAL A 119 -6.62 40.17 -12.03
CA VAL A 119 -5.50 40.46 -11.13
C VAL A 119 -5.88 41.55 -10.13
N GLN A 120 -6.41 42.67 -10.60
CA GLN A 120 -6.56 43.90 -9.81
C GLN A 120 -7.93 44.60 -9.95
N GLY A 121 -8.88 43.98 -10.66
CA GLY A 121 -10.21 44.53 -10.86
C GLY A 121 -11.26 44.01 -9.88
N ARG A 122 -12.48 43.82 -10.37
CA ARG A 122 -13.65 43.40 -9.59
C ARG A 122 -13.71 41.88 -9.43
N ASN A 123 -13.27 41.12 -10.43
CA ASN A 123 -13.34 39.64 -10.43
C ASN A 123 -11.98 38.98 -10.21
N VAL A 124 -11.26 39.44 -9.18
CA VAL A 124 -9.93 38.91 -8.82
C VAL A 124 -9.95 37.39 -8.68
N HIS A 125 -8.95 36.75 -9.28
CA HIS A 125 -8.80 35.30 -9.31
C HIS A 125 -8.74 34.72 -7.88
N PRO A 126 -9.42 33.58 -7.59
CA PRO A 126 -9.42 32.99 -6.25
C PRO A 126 -8.03 32.74 -5.67
N ALA A 127 -7.08 32.29 -6.48
CA ALA A 127 -5.69 32.06 -6.05
C ALA A 127 -5.01 33.36 -5.54
N LEU A 128 -5.23 34.49 -6.23
CA LEU A 128 -4.76 35.80 -5.78
C LEU A 128 -5.51 36.27 -4.53
N LYS A 129 -6.82 36.03 -4.45
CA LYS A 129 -7.59 36.34 -3.24
C LYS A 129 -6.99 35.61 -2.05
N GLN A 130 -6.68 34.33 -2.18
CA GLN A 130 -6.06 33.54 -1.11
C GLN A 130 -4.69 34.10 -0.72
N MET A 131 -3.84 34.45 -1.69
CA MET A 131 -2.50 34.99 -1.44
C MET A 131 -2.51 36.36 -0.75
N PHE A 132 -3.49 37.21 -1.06
CA PHE A 132 -3.61 38.58 -0.54
C PHE A 132 -4.77 38.74 0.45
N THR A 133 -5.21 37.64 1.07
CA THR A 133 -6.11 37.65 2.23
C THR A 133 -5.26 37.65 3.48
N ASP A 134 -5.49 38.64 4.34
CA ASP A 134 -4.83 38.70 5.63
C ASP A 134 -5.25 37.48 6.50
N PRO A 135 -4.31 36.65 6.96
CA PRO A 135 -4.64 35.41 7.67
C PRO A 135 -5.18 35.63 9.10
N GLN A 136 -5.02 36.83 9.69
CA GLN A 136 -5.55 37.16 11.02
C GLN A 136 -6.98 37.68 10.94
N THR A 137 -7.29 38.46 9.91
CA THR A 137 -8.60 39.12 9.76
C THR A 137 -9.51 38.43 8.74
N GLY A 138 -8.96 37.59 7.86
CA GLY A 138 -9.68 36.95 6.76
C GLY A 138 -10.10 37.92 5.65
N GLN A 139 -9.61 39.17 5.66
CA GLN A 139 -9.99 40.19 4.70
C GLN A 139 -9.01 40.26 3.52
N PHE A 140 -9.56 40.14 2.31
CA PHE A 140 -8.83 40.35 1.06
C PHE A 140 -8.65 41.85 0.77
N SER A 141 -7.44 42.26 0.34
CA SER A 141 -7.13 43.64 -0.06
C SER A 141 -6.59 43.74 -1.48
N VAL A 142 -7.42 44.22 -2.41
CA VAL A 142 -7.00 44.50 -3.79
C VAL A 142 -5.92 45.60 -3.86
N GLU A 143 -5.89 46.51 -2.90
CA GLU A 143 -4.86 47.55 -2.85
C GLU A 143 -3.47 46.98 -2.55
N GLN A 144 -3.37 45.89 -1.79
CA GLN A 144 -2.09 45.18 -1.61
C GLN A 144 -1.61 44.54 -2.90
N VAL A 145 -2.53 43.99 -3.73
CA VAL A 145 -2.19 43.49 -5.07
C VAL A 145 -1.64 44.61 -5.94
N LYS A 146 -2.36 45.73 -6.03
CA LYS A 146 -1.92 46.90 -6.81
C LYS A 146 -0.60 47.46 -6.33
N GLN A 147 -0.36 47.48 -5.02
CA GLN A 147 0.90 47.93 -4.44
C GLN A 147 2.06 47.00 -4.82
N THR A 148 1.82 45.69 -4.81
CA THR A 148 2.80 44.69 -5.26
C THR A 148 3.14 44.90 -6.73
N LEU A 149 2.14 45.09 -7.60
CA LEU A 149 2.33 45.39 -9.01
C LEU A 149 3.11 46.69 -9.26
N ARG A 150 2.81 47.76 -8.53
CA ARG A 150 3.56 49.03 -8.62
C ARG A 150 5.04 48.86 -8.27
N ASN A 151 5.33 47.97 -7.31
CA ASN A 151 6.69 47.69 -6.86
C ASN A 151 7.40 46.59 -7.67
N LEU A 152 6.69 45.88 -8.55
CA LEU A 152 7.24 44.71 -9.25
C LEU A 152 8.48 45.06 -10.08
N GLY A 153 8.49 46.24 -10.74
CA GLY A 153 9.62 46.68 -11.56
C GLY A 153 10.91 46.96 -10.77
N SER A 154 10.84 47.16 -9.45
CA SER A 154 12.00 47.33 -8.58
C SER A 154 12.40 46.06 -7.82
N MET A 155 11.64 44.96 -7.98
CA MET A 155 11.98 43.66 -7.40
C MET A 155 13.11 42.97 -8.17
N PRO A 156 13.84 42.01 -7.56
CA PRO A 156 14.82 41.19 -8.26
C PRO A 156 14.25 40.54 -9.53
N PRO A 157 15.03 40.38 -10.62
CA PRO A 157 14.55 39.81 -11.88
C PRO A 157 13.85 38.46 -11.74
N GLU A 158 14.29 37.63 -10.80
CA GLU A 158 13.69 36.34 -10.50
C GLU A 158 12.24 36.46 -9.97
N GLN A 159 11.98 37.41 -9.06
CA GLN A 159 10.63 37.67 -8.55
C GLN A 159 9.73 38.26 -9.63
N GLN A 160 10.28 39.09 -10.53
CA GLN A 160 9.54 39.59 -11.69
C GLN A 160 9.13 38.45 -12.63
N ALA A 161 10.05 37.53 -12.92
CA ALA A 161 9.78 36.37 -13.76
C ALA A 161 8.75 35.43 -13.11
N ALA A 162 8.87 35.17 -11.80
CA ALA A 162 7.91 34.37 -11.04
C ALA A 162 6.50 34.98 -11.08
N TRP A 163 6.37 36.32 -10.93
CA TRP A 163 5.07 36.98 -11.05
C TRP A 163 4.48 36.86 -12.45
N ARG A 164 5.26 37.11 -13.51
CA ARG A 164 4.78 36.98 -14.90
C ARG A 164 4.29 35.56 -15.21
N LYS A 165 5.02 34.56 -14.72
CA LYS A 165 4.61 33.16 -14.85
C LYS A 165 3.33 32.88 -14.09
N TYR A 166 3.26 33.29 -12.83
CA TYR A 166 2.06 33.13 -12.01
C TYR A 166 0.85 33.78 -12.69
N GLU A 167 0.98 35.00 -13.22
CA GLU A 167 -0.07 35.68 -13.98
C GLU A 167 -0.53 34.88 -15.22
N ALA A 168 0.39 34.29 -15.97
CA ALA A 168 0.07 33.42 -17.12
C ALA A 168 -0.65 32.13 -16.69
N ASP A 169 -0.27 31.54 -15.55
CA ASP A 169 -0.94 30.35 -15.00
C ASP A 169 -2.38 30.67 -14.57
N LEU A 170 -2.62 31.85 -13.98
CA LEU A 170 -3.97 32.31 -13.65
C LEU A 170 -4.84 32.47 -14.91
N ALA A 171 -4.24 32.91 -16.03
CA ALA A 171 -4.95 33.03 -17.30
C ALA A 171 -5.35 31.64 -17.82
N THR A 172 -4.43 30.69 -17.76
CA THR A 172 -4.70 29.29 -18.13
C THR A 172 -5.81 28.67 -17.25
N ASP A 173 -5.77 28.89 -15.93
CA ASP A 173 -6.84 28.43 -15.04
C ASP A 173 -8.18 29.13 -15.33
N ARG A 174 -8.17 30.42 -15.67
CA ARG A 174 -9.38 31.14 -16.08
C ARG A 174 -10.00 30.54 -17.34
N LEU A 175 -9.21 30.20 -18.36
CA LEU A 175 -9.69 29.52 -19.57
C LEU A 175 -10.29 28.16 -19.25
N ARG A 176 -9.60 27.37 -18.44
CA ARG A 176 -10.10 26.10 -17.92
C ARG A 176 -11.45 26.24 -17.25
N ASN A 177 -11.59 27.22 -16.35
CA ASN A 177 -12.84 27.49 -15.65
C ASN A 177 -13.95 27.94 -16.60
N LYS A 178 -13.65 28.77 -17.61
CA LYS A 178 -14.62 29.12 -18.67
C LYS A 178 -15.10 27.89 -19.41
N TYR A 179 -14.19 27.03 -19.83
CA TYR A 179 -14.51 25.79 -20.55
C TYR A 179 -15.39 24.87 -19.72
N TYR A 180 -15.02 24.58 -18.46
CA TYR A 180 -15.87 23.79 -17.55
C TYR A 180 -17.24 24.43 -17.32
N ASN A 181 -17.31 25.76 -17.25
CA ASN A 181 -18.55 26.49 -17.07
C ASN A 181 -19.48 26.41 -18.28
N LEU A 182 -18.97 26.26 -19.51
CA LEU A 182 -19.83 26.01 -20.68
C LEU A 182 -20.70 24.78 -20.46
N PHE A 183 -20.10 23.69 -19.97
CA PHE A 183 -20.82 22.45 -19.65
C PHE A 183 -21.61 22.56 -18.35
N THR A 184 -21.02 23.13 -17.30
CA THR A 184 -21.67 23.23 -15.99
C THR A 184 -22.91 24.12 -16.02
N PHE A 185 -22.89 25.23 -16.76
CA PHE A 185 -24.06 26.10 -16.90
C PHE A 185 -25.06 25.61 -17.94
N SER A 186 -24.65 24.72 -18.85
CA SER A 186 -25.61 23.98 -19.69
C SER A 186 -26.40 22.91 -18.93
N ASN A 187 -25.94 22.54 -17.72
CA ASN A 187 -26.62 21.57 -16.88
C ASN A 187 -27.87 22.17 -16.23
N TYR A 188 -28.99 22.05 -16.94
CA TYR A 188 -30.32 22.36 -16.44
C TYR A 188 -31.03 21.08 -15.99
N VAL A 189 -31.78 21.18 -14.89
CA VAL A 189 -32.66 20.11 -14.40
C VAL A 189 -34.11 20.57 -14.55
N THR A 190 -34.84 19.88 -15.41
CA THR A 190 -36.28 20.11 -15.61
C THR A 190 -37.07 19.68 -14.36
N THR A 191 -38.30 20.19 -14.24
CA THR A 191 -39.23 19.75 -13.19
C THR A 191 -39.49 18.25 -13.27
N GLU A 192 -39.61 17.71 -14.48
CA GLU A 192 -39.90 16.28 -14.69
C GLU A 192 -38.71 15.39 -14.36
N GLU A 193 -37.47 15.82 -14.65
CA GLU A 193 -36.28 15.10 -14.21
C GLU A 193 -36.15 15.08 -12.68
N ALA A 194 -36.43 16.19 -12.00
CA ALA A 194 -36.40 16.24 -10.54
C ALA A 194 -37.48 15.34 -9.91
N LYS A 195 -38.70 15.36 -10.44
CA LYS A 195 -39.77 14.45 -10.02
C LYS A 195 -39.39 12.98 -10.26
N ARG A 196 -38.83 12.68 -11.44
CA ARG A 196 -38.36 11.32 -11.78
C ARG A 196 -37.25 10.88 -10.84
N PHE A 197 -36.24 11.71 -10.60
CA PHE A 197 -35.16 11.41 -9.67
C PHE A 197 -35.69 11.14 -8.27
N ASN A 198 -36.59 12.00 -7.74
CA ASN A 198 -37.23 11.71 -6.46
C ASN A 198 -38.00 10.38 -6.49
N ALA A 199 -38.76 10.11 -7.55
CA ALA A 199 -39.49 8.85 -7.69
C ALA A 199 -38.54 7.64 -7.70
N GLU A 200 -37.41 7.70 -8.40
CA GLU A 200 -36.40 6.64 -8.45
C GLU A 200 -35.76 6.37 -7.08
N GLN A 201 -35.49 7.43 -6.31
CA GLN A 201 -34.88 7.33 -4.98
C GLN A 201 -35.88 6.95 -3.88
N ASN A 202 -37.16 7.32 -4.03
CA ASN A 202 -38.14 7.25 -2.93
C ASN A 202 -39.32 6.30 -3.17
N THR A 203 -39.52 5.79 -4.40
CA THR A 203 -40.48 4.70 -4.62
C THR A 203 -39.91 3.41 -4.05
N ARG A 204 -40.69 2.73 -3.21
CA ARG A 204 -40.27 1.52 -2.50
C ARG A 204 -41.02 0.33 -3.08
N ALA A 205 -40.29 -0.64 -3.62
CA ALA A 205 -40.86 -1.92 -4.04
C ALA A 205 -40.60 -2.96 -2.95
N SER A 206 -41.62 -3.77 -2.66
CA SER A 206 -41.46 -5.04 -1.97
C SER A 206 -41.52 -6.14 -3.02
N ILE A 207 -40.53 -7.03 -3.00
CA ILE A 207 -40.39 -8.10 -3.99
C ILE A 207 -40.12 -9.42 -3.28
N ASN A 208 -40.55 -10.51 -3.92
CA ASN A 208 -40.01 -11.83 -3.65
C ASN A 208 -39.10 -12.20 -4.81
N SER A 209 -37.90 -12.68 -4.50
CA SER A 209 -36.92 -13.08 -5.51
C SER A 209 -36.60 -14.56 -5.35
N LEU A 210 -36.56 -15.30 -6.45
CA LEU A 210 -35.93 -16.61 -6.52
C LEU A 210 -34.57 -16.42 -7.18
N PHE A 211 -33.50 -16.80 -6.50
CA PHE A 211 -32.14 -16.69 -6.97
C PHE A 211 -31.47 -18.05 -7.05
N VAL A 212 -30.84 -18.33 -8.18
CA VAL A 212 -30.00 -19.52 -8.37
C VAL A 212 -28.59 -19.07 -8.72
N PRO A 213 -27.59 -19.30 -7.84
CA PRO A 213 -26.23 -18.85 -8.08
C PRO A 213 -25.53 -19.65 -9.19
N TYR A 214 -24.59 -19.03 -9.91
CA TYR A 214 -23.82 -19.74 -10.95
C TYR A 214 -22.99 -20.91 -10.41
N PHE A 215 -22.57 -20.87 -9.14
CA PHE A 215 -21.84 -21.99 -8.53
C PHE A 215 -22.70 -23.24 -8.31
N SER A 216 -24.04 -23.16 -8.43
CA SER A 216 -24.95 -24.33 -8.38
C SER A 216 -24.66 -25.34 -9.50
N ILE A 217 -23.98 -24.91 -10.56
CA ILE A 217 -23.45 -25.76 -11.61
C ILE A 217 -21.93 -25.79 -11.47
N ALA A 218 -21.36 -26.98 -11.23
CA ALA A 218 -19.92 -27.15 -11.10
C ALA A 218 -19.19 -26.76 -12.41
N ASP A 219 -18.10 -25.99 -12.27
CA ASP A 219 -17.30 -25.49 -13.41
C ASP A 219 -16.82 -26.61 -14.34
N SER A 220 -16.49 -27.77 -13.78
CA SER A 220 -16.05 -28.96 -14.52
C SER A 220 -17.09 -29.49 -15.52
N THR A 221 -18.37 -29.11 -15.37
CA THR A 221 -19.46 -29.52 -16.27
C THR A 221 -19.66 -28.57 -17.46
N ILE A 222 -18.93 -27.46 -17.50
CA ILE A 222 -19.01 -26.43 -18.53
C ILE A 222 -17.68 -26.31 -19.25
N LYS A 223 -17.63 -26.80 -20.49
CA LYS A 223 -16.49 -26.62 -21.37
C LYS A 223 -16.66 -25.30 -22.15
N VAL A 224 -15.71 -24.40 -21.97
CA VAL A 224 -15.62 -23.15 -22.73
C VAL A 224 -14.69 -23.37 -23.94
N THR A 225 -15.04 -22.79 -25.08
CA THR A 225 -14.30 -22.91 -26.35
C THR A 225 -13.70 -21.57 -26.76
N ASP A 226 -12.59 -21.57 -27.51
CA ASP A 226 -11.94 -20.33 -27.95
C ASP A 226 -12.86 -19.46 -28.85
N ASP A 227 -13.76 -20.08 -29.62
CA ASP A 227 -14.76 -19.36 -30.42
C ASP A 227 -15.71 -18.54 -29.53
N GLN A 228 -16.17 -19.11 -28.41
CA GLN A 228 -17.04 -18.41 -27.47
C GLN A 228 -16.31 -17.28 -26.74
N LEU A 229 -15.02 -17.47 -26.41
CA LEU A 229 -14.20 -16.40 -25.84
C LEU A 229 -14.08 -15.23 -26.83
N SER A 230 -13.81 -15.55 -28.10
CA SER A 230 -13.68 -14.57 -29.18
C SER A 230 -15.00 -13.84 -29.44
N GLU A 231 -16.12 -14.54 -29.46
CA GLU A 231 -17.45 -13.96 -29.60
C GLU A 231 -17.79 -13.02 -28.43
N TYR A 232 -17.56 -13.46 -27.19
CA TYR A 232 -17.82 -12.64 -26.02
C TYR A 232 -16.98 -11.36 -26.01
N LEU A 233 -15.68 -11.47 -26.30
CA LEU A 233 -14.78 -10.33 -26.43
C LEU A 233 -15.27 -9.36 -27.52
N ASN A 234 -15.67 -9.87 -28.69
CA ASN A 234 -16.17 -9.06 -29.79
C ASN A 234 -17.46 -8.32 -29.45
N ASN A 235 -18.35 -8.94 -28.68
CA ASN A 235 -19.61 -8.35 -28.23
C ASN A 235 -19.42 -7.36 -27.05
N ASN A 236 -18.27 -7.41 -26.37
CA ASN A 236 -17.98 -6.62 -25.17
C ASN A 236 -16.70 -5.79 -25.27
N LYS A 237 -16.20 -5.45 -26.48
CA LYS A 237 -14.89 -4.82 -26.72
C LYS A 237 -14.53 -3.69 -25.74
N LYS A 238 -15.47 -2.77 -25.49
CA LYS A 238 -15.26 -1.62 -24.59
C LYS A 238 -14.84 -2.01 -23.16
N LYS A 239 -15.26 -3.19 -22.66
CA LYS A 239 -14.89 -3.69 -21.33
C LYS A 239 -13.45 -4.23 -21.28
N PHE A 240 -12.88 -4.54 -22.44
CA PHE A 240 -11.55 -5.13 -22.59
C PHE A 240 -10.58 -4.18 -23.30
N GLU A 241 -10.83 -2.86 -23.20
CA GLU A 241 -9.82 -1.85 -23.50
C GLU A 241 -8.71 -1.94 -22.44
N VAL A 242 -7.48 -2.16 -22.87
CA VAL A 242 -6.30 -2.30 -22.02
C VAL A 242 -5.23 -1.30 -22.44
N GLU A 243 -4.47 -0.85 -21.45
CA GLU A 243 -3.23 -0.11 -21.69
C GLU A 243 -2.09 -1.07 -22.02
N GLU A 244 -1.01 -0.52 -22.58
CA GLU A 244 0.19 -1.29 -22.84
C GLU A 244 0.75 -1.92 -21.55
N GLY A 245 1.34 -3.11 -21.69
CA GLY A 245 1.87 -3.86 -20.58
C GLY A 245 3.01 -4.77 -20.98
N ARG A 246 3.82 -5.15 -20.00
CA ARG A 246 4.91 -6.11 -20.16
C ARG A 246 4.70 -7.27 -19.19
N SER A 247 5.16 -8.44 -19.61
CA SER A 247 5.19 -9.63 -18.76
C SER A 247 6.61 -10.17 -18.75
N ILE A 248 7.12 -10.54 -17.58
CA ILE A 248 8.47 -11.07 -17.40
C ILE A 248 8.43 -12.37 -16.58
N THR A 249 9.44 -13.19 -16.80
CA THR A 249 9.87 -14.23 -15.87
C THR A 249 11.22 -13.81 -15.33
N TYR A 250 11.43 -13.83 -14.02
CA TYR A 250 12.66 -13.32 -13.41
C TYR A 250 13.13 -14.20 -12.25
N VAL A 251 14.38 -14.00 -11.87
CA VAL A 251 15.01 -14.62 -10.71
C VAL A 251 15.68 -13.55 -9.88
N THR A 252 15.63 -13.71 -8.56
CA THR A 252 16.36 -12.86 -7.62
C THR A 252 17.53 -13.64 -7.03
N VAL A 253 18.70 -12.98 -7.00
CA VAL A 253 19.90 -13.48 -6.34
C VAL A 253 20.13 -12.60 -5.11
N PRO A 254 19.74 -13.05 -3.91
CA PRO A 254 19.86 -12.23 -2.72
C PRO A 254 21.33 -12.07 -2.33
N VAL A 255 21.67 -10.87 -1.85
CA VAL A 255 22.96 -10.62 -1.20
C VAL A 255 22.86 -11.14 0.22
N SER A 256 23.50 -12.27 0.49
CA SER A 256 23.59 -12.86 1.82
C SER A 256 25.00 -12.74 2.35
N ALA A 257 25.14 -12.48 3.66
CA ALA A 257 26.45 -12.46 4.30
C ALA A 257 27.13 -13.82 4.13
N SER A 258 28.37 -13.81 3.65
CA SER A 258 29.17 -15.01 3.44
C SER A 258 29.65 -15.63 4.77
N LYS A 259 30.28 -16.81 4.69
CA LYS A 259 30.94 -17.41 5.87
C LYS A 259 32.13 -16.56 6.31
N GLU A 260 32.79 -15.93 5.35
CA GLU A 260 33.90 -15.00 5.56
C GLU A 260 33.41 -13.73 6.25
N ASP A 261 32.24 -13.19 5.85
CA ASP A 261 31.58 -12.09 6.55
C ASP A 261 31.25 -12.48 7.99
N SER A 262 30.72 -13.69 8.19
CA SER A 262 30.39 -14.20 9.53
C SER A 262 31.63 -14.28 10.43
N SER A 263 32.79 -14.66 9.86
CA SER A 263 34.07 -14.68 10.57
C SER A 263 34.57 -13.26 10.88
N ALA A 264 34.52 -12.35 9.90
CA ALA A 264 34.92 -10.95 10.08
C ALA A 264 34.04 -10.24 11.12
N TYR A 265 32.73 -10.44 11.05
CA TYR A 265 31.77 -9.95 12.03
C TYR A 265 32.04 -10.54 13.41
N SER A 266 32.37 -11.83 13.51
CA SER A 266 32.75 -12.42 14.79
C SER A 266 33.99 -11.73 15.38
N THR A 267 35.02 -11.47 14.57
CA THR A 267 36.23 -10.76 15.02
C THR A 267 35.93 -9.31 15.41
N GLU A 268 35.27 -8.54 14.54
CA GLU A 268 34.91 -7.14 14.80
C GLU A 268 34.02 -7.02 16.04
N THR A 269 33.04 -7.92 16.19
CA THR A 269 32.17 -7.96 17.36
C THR A 269 32.96 -8.26 18.63
N GLN A 270 33.93 -9.18 18.58
CA GLN A 270 34.80 -9.46 19.73
C GLN A 270 35.69 -8.29 20.09
N GLU A 271 36.27 -7.61 19.11
CA GLU A 271 37.08 -6.40 19.33
C GLU A 271 36.23 -5.25 19.87
N LEU A 272 35.03 -5.04 19.33
CA LEU A 272 34.09 -4.04 19.80
C LEU A 272 33.62 -4.34 21.23
N ALA A 273 33.32 -5.60 21.53
CA ALA A 273 32.97 -6.07 22.86
C ALA A 273 34.13 -5.84 23.85
N ALA A 274 35.37 -6.14 23.45
CA ALA A 274 36.54 -5.88 24.29
C ALA A 274 36.70 -4.38 24.60
N ARG A 275 36.57 -3.51 23.59
CA ARG A 275 36.62 -2.04 23.77
C ARG A 275 35.47 -1.53 24.63
N PHE A 276 34.25 -2.05 24.43
CA PHE A 276 33.06 -1.65 25.17
C PHE A 276 33.12 -2.08 26.64
N ALA A 277 33.66 -3.26 26.92
CA ALA A 277 33.88 -3.74 28.29
C ALA A 277 34.80 -2.80 29.08
N THR A 278 35.86 -2.25 28.45
CA THR A 278 36.88 -1.44 29.12
C THR A 278 36.67 0.07 29.01
N THR A 279 35.72 0.56 28.20
CA THR A 279 35.51 2.01 28.03
C THR A 279 35.08 2.67 29.35
N GLU A 280 35.60 3.88 29.58
CA GLU A 280 35.24 4.71 30.74
C GLU A 280 33.96 5.53 30.51
N ASN A 281 33.63 5.83 29.25
CA ASN A 281 32.47 6.63 28.88
C ASN A 281 31.54 5.85 27.95
N ASP A 282 30.63 5.08 28.58
CA ASP A 282 29.72 4.18 27.88
C ASP A 282 28.76 4.93 26.94
N SER A 283 28.29 6.12 27.29
CA SER A 283 27.34 6.88 26.46
C SER A 283 27.98 7.47 25.21
N LEU A 284 29.23 7.97 25.30
CA LEU A 284 30.01 8.38 24.14
C LEU A 284 30.35 7.19 23.25
N PHE A 285 30.66 6.04 23.84
CA PHE A 285 30.94 4.82 23.10
C PHE A 285 29.73 4.38 22.28
N VAL A 286 28.54 4.31 22.91
CA VAL A 286 27.29 4.00 22.19
C VAL A 286 27.03 5.01 21.06
N LYS A 287 27.22 6.31 21.31
CA LYS A 287 27.01 7.35 20.28
C LYS A 287 27.96 7.18 19.07
N ALA A 288 29.18 6.71 19.28
CA ALA A 288 30.16 6.53 18.22
C ALA A 288 30.02 5.19 17.50
N GLU A 289 29.64 4.13 18.22
CA GLU A 289 29.80 2.75 17.78
C GLU A 289 28.48 1.97 17.63
N SER A 290 27.33 2.61 17.77
CA SER A 290 26.00 1.97 17.67
C SER A 290 25.17 2.60 16.55
N ASP A 291 24.42 1.77 15.84
CA ASP A 291 23.43 2.20 14.85
C ASP A 291 22.13 2.69 15.53
N THR A 292 21.94 2.37 16.82
CA THR A 292 20.83 2.85 17.65
C THR A 292 21.27 3.93 18.64
N PRO A 293 20.53 5.04 18.81
CA PRO A 293 20.86 6.10 19.77
C PRO A 293 20.93 5.60 21.21
N PHE A 294 21.80 6.24 22.01
CA PHE A 294 21.89 5.99 23.45
C PHE A 294 20.60 6.40 24.17
N ASN A 295 20.07 5.52 25.02
CA ASN A 295 18.94 5.79 25.90
C ASN A 295 19.43 5.90 27.36
N SER A 296 19.24 7.07 27.97
CA SER A 296 19.67 7.33 29.36
C SER A 296 18.64 6.90 30.42
N ALA A 297 17.48 6.37 30.03
CA ALA A 297 16.43 5.97 30.96
C ALA A 297 16.87 4.81 31.87
N TYR A 298 16.35 4.81 33.10
CA TYR A 298 16.45 3.66 34.00
C TYR A 298 15.30 2.70 33.72
N LEU A 299 15.64 1.51 33.26
CA LEU A 299 14.68 0.49 32.87
C LEU A 299 14.38 -0.43 34.07
N PRO A 300 13.12 -0.60 34.48
CA PRO A 300 12.73 -1.68 35.39
C PRO A 300 12.91 -3.05 34.73
N ALA A 301 12.94 -4.12 35.53
CA ALA A 301 13.23 -5.48 35.05
C ALA A 301 12.30 -5.94 33.90
N ASN A 302 11.06 -5.47 33.84
CA ASN A 302 10.10 -5.80 32.78
C ASN A 302 10.38 -5.10 31.44
N GLU A 303 11.13 -4.00 31.44
CA GLU A 303 11.46 -3.20 30.25
C GLU A 303 12.88 -3.44 29.72
N LEU A 304 13.65 -4.30 30.38
CA LEU A 304 14.95 -4.73 29.88
C LEU A 304 14.83 -5.46 28.53
N PRO A 305 15.88 -5.45 27.69
CA PRO A 305 16.02 -6.39 26.58
C PRO A 305 15.83 -7.84 27.03
N GLU A 306 15.18 -8.68 26.22
CA GLU A 306 14.83 -10.07 26.58
C GLU A 306 16.05 -10.89 26.98
N GLU A 307 17.18 -10.66 26.33
CA GLU A 307 18.47 -11.33 26.58
C GLU A 307 19.02 -11.07 27.98
N LEU A 308 18.61 -9.95 28.59
CA LEU A 308 19.02 -9.54 29.93
C LEU A 308 18.04 -9.97 31.02
N LYS A 309 16.76 -10.26 30.69
CA LYS A 309 15.70 -10.53 31.67
C LYS A 309 15.90 -11.80 32.50
N THR A 310 16.76 -12.71 32.06
CA THR A 310 17.13 -13.95 32.76
C THR A 310 18.52 -13.88 33.40
N GLN A 311 19.23 -12.76 33.27
CA GLN A 311 20.60 -12.61 33.74
C GLN A 311 20.64 -11.96 35.12
N THR A 312 21.61 -12.36 35.94
CA THR A 312 21.94 -11.62 37.15
C THR A 312 22.78 -10.39 36.77
N LEU A 313 22.13 -9.23 36.73
CA LEU A 313 22.73 -7.99 36.25
C LEU A 313 23.58 -7.28 37.31
N GLU A 314 24.85 -7.08 37.00
CA GLU A 314 25.85 -6.37 37.82
C GLU A 314 26.32 -5.07 37.15
N LYS A 315 26.49 -4.01 37.95
CA LYS A 315 27.02 -2.72 37.49
C LYS A 315 28.43 -2.87 36.91
N GLY A 316 28.69 -2.21 35.78
CA GLY A 316 29.94 -2.23 35.03
C GLY A 316 30.14 -3.47 34.15
N LYS A 317 29.31 -4.51 34.31
CA LYS A 317 29.43 -5.76 33.56
C LYS A 317 28.77 -5.65 32.19
N MET A 318 29.43 -6.22 31.19
CA MET A 318 28.94 -6.35 29.83
C MET A 318 28.35 -7.73 29.59
N TYR A 319 27.32 -7.80 28.75
CA TYR A 319 26.58 -8.99 28.32
C TYR A 319 26.48 -9.00 26.79
N GLY A 320 26.49 -10.20 26.21
CA GLY A 320 26.55 -10.41 24.77
C GLY A 320 27.95 -10.80 24.29
N PRO A 321 28.18 -10.84 22.96
CA PRO A 321 27.24 -10.43 21.91
C PRO A 321 26.05 -11.37 21.77
N PHE A 322 24.88 -10.79 21.48
CA PHE A 322 23.66 -11.51 21.12
C PHE A 322 23.35 -11.25 19.65
N ALA A 323 23.13 -12.29 18.85
CA ALA A 323 22.80 -12.16 17.43
C ALA A 323 21.32 -12.47 17.21
N GLN A 324 20.57 -11.49 16.67
CA GLN A 324 19.15 -11.66 16.37
C GLN A 324 18.73 -10.76 15.20
N ASN A 325 17.89 -11.29 14.30
CA ASN A 325 17.26 -10.53 13.21
C ASN A 325 18.23 -9.73 12.32
N GLY A 326 19.41 -10.28 12.04
CA GLY A 326 20.41 -9.61 11.20
C GLY A 326 21.23 -8.53 11.90
N ASN A 327 21.09 -8.38 13.22
CA ASN A 327 21.88 -7.48 14.04
C ASN A 327 22.64 -8.26 15.12
N PHE A 328 23.70 -7.66 15.65
CA PHE A 328 24.22 -8.04 16.95
C PHE A 328 24.03 -6.93 17.98
N SER A 329 23.89 -7.33 19.25
CA SER A 329 23.75 -6.41 20.37
C SER A 329 24.71 -6.75 21.51
N LEU A 330 25.30 -5.70 22.09
CA LEU A 330 26.10 -5.73 23.30
C LEU A 330 25.44 -4.81 24.33
N TYR A 331 25.38 -5.26 25.59
CA TYR A 331 24.77 -4.49 26.66
C TYR A 331 25.74 -4.31 27.81
N LYS A 332 25.86 -3.11 28.37
CA LYS A 332 26.63 -2.84 29.59
C LYS A 332 25.77 -2.13 30.61
N ILE A 333 25.76 -2.64 31.84
CA ILE A 333 24.96 -2.06 32.92
C ILE A 333 25.74 -0.91 33.52
N MET A 334 25.35 0.32 33.19
CA MET A 334 26.05 1.53 33.64
C MET A 334 25.78 1.82 35.12
N ASP A 335 24.53 1.63 35.54
CA ASP A 335 24.11 1.93 36.89
C ASP A 335 22.91 1.08 37.32
N VAL A 336 22.80 0.88 38.63
CA VAL A 336 21.70 0.13 39.25
C VAL A 336 21.15 0.98 40.40
N LYS A 337 19.86 1.30 40.34
CA LYS A 337 19.17 2.08 41.37
C LYS A 337 18.04 1.28 42.00
N GLU A 338 17.87 1.46 43.30
CA GLU A 338 16.72 0.97 44.06
C GLU A 338 15.60 2.00 44.12
N GLY A 339 14.39 1.56 44.45
CA GLY A 339 13.22 2.44 44.63
C GLY A 339 12.37 2.67 43.37
N GLY A 340 12.59 1.89 42.31
CA GLY A 340 11.66 1.80 41.18
C GLY A 340 10.37 1.06 41.55
N LYS A 341 9.40 1.05 40.63
CA LYS A 341 8.20 0.23 40.79
C LYS A 341 8.59 -1.25 40.91
N ALA A 342 7.99 -1.95 41.87
CA ALA A 342 8.26 -3.37 42.06
C ALA A 342 7.89 -4.14 40.79
N SER A 343 8.85 -4.92 40.28
CA SER A 343 8.68 -5.86 39.18
C SER A 343 8.91 -7.28 39.70
N VAL A 344 8.17 -8.25 39.18
CA VAL A 344 8.29 -9.68 39.55
C VAL A 344 8.10 -10.54 38.31
N ARG A 345 8.78 -11.69 38.24
CA ARG A 345 8.55 -12.70 37.21
C ARG A 345 7.86 -13.90 37.82
N ALA A 346 6.76 -14.34 37.21
CA ALA A 346 6.04 -15.51 37.67
C ALA A 346 5.57 -16.36 36.49
N SER A 347 5.33 -17.63 36.76
CA SER A 347 4.57 -18.52 35.90
C SER A 347 3.28 -18.92 36.60
N HIS A 348 2.24 -19.19 35.83
CA HIS A 348 0.98 -19.68 36.37
C HIS A 348 0.36 -20.82 35.55
N ILE A 349 -0.53 -21.57 36.19
CA ILE A 349 -1.47 -22.46 35.51
C ILE A 349 -2.86 -22.00 35.90
N LEU A 350 -3.62 -21.48 34.93
CA LEU A 350 -5.01 -21.10 35.13
C LEU A 350 -5.95 -22.26 34.79
N ILE A 351 -6.80 -22.64 35.73
CA ILE A 351 -7.93 -23.55 35.52
C ILE A 351 -9.24 -22.75 35.60
N LYS A 352 -9.83 -22.48 34.44
CA LYS A 352 -11.15 -21.85 34.30
C LYS A 352 -12.26 -22.84 34.66
N PRO A 353 -13.31 -22.43 35.39
CA PRO A 353 -14.53 -23.21 35.49
C PRO A 353 -15.27 -23.22 34.15
N GLU A 354 -15.99 -24.31 33.85
CA GLU A 354 -16.74 -24.45 32.59
C GLU A 354 -17.88 -23.42 32.47
N ASN A 355 -18.45 -23.01 33.61
CA ASN A 355 -19.49 -22.00 33.72
C ASN A 355 -19.47 -21.35 35.12
N THR A 356 -20.45 -20.50 35.43
CA THR A 356 -20.49 -19.75 36.70
C THR A 356 -21.18 -20.49 37.85
N THR A 357 -21.60 -21.76 37.68
CA THR A 357 -22.30 -22.50 38.74
C THR A 357 -21.36 -22.89 39.89
N PRO A 358 -21.87 -23.05 41.12
CA PRO A 358 -21.08 -23.51 42.26
C PRO A 358 -20.37 -24.86 41.99
N GLU A 359 -21.01 -25.76 41.26
CA GLU A 359 -20.47 -27.09 40.93
C GLU A 359 -19.28 -27.00 39.98
N ALA A 360 -19.37 -26.17 38.94
CA ALA A 360 -18.27 -25.96 37.99
C ALA A 360 -17.07 -25.26 38.66
N LYS A 361 -17.32 -24.32 39.57
CA LYS A 361 -16.26 -23.70 40.40
C LYS A 361 -15.60 -24.73 41.32
N ALA A 362 -16.39 -25.59 41.98
CA ALA A 362 -15.86 -26.64 42.84
C ALA A 362 -15.01 -27.65 42.05
N ALA A 363 -15.42 -28.04 40.84
CA ALA A 363 -14.68 -28.94 39.96
C ALA A 363 -13.34 -28.31 39.51
N ALA A 364 -13.35 -27.04 39.08
CA ALA A 364 -12.13 -26.32 38.71
C ALA A 364 -11.15 -26.19 39.88
N LYS A 365 -11.66 -25.92 41.09
CA LYS A 365 -10.85 -25.87 42.31
C LYS A 365 -10.23 -27.21 42.64
N ALA A 366 -11.00 -28.30 42.56
CA ALA A 366 -10.49 -29.65 42.81
C ALA A 366 -9.37 -30.03 41.83
N LYS A 367 -9.57 -29.72 40.54
CA LYS A 367 -8.55 -29.94 39.49
C LYS A 367 -7.29 -29.11 39.74
N ALA A 368 -7.43 -27.82 40.04
CA ALA A 368 -6.30 -26.97 40.36
C ALA A 368 -5.55 -27.45 41.62
N GLN A 369 -6.28 -27.93 42.62
CA GLN A 369 -5.69 -28.45 43.86
C GLN A 369 -4.90 -29.74 43.62
N ASP A 370 -5.43 -30.63 42.78
CA ASP A 370 -4.74 -31.85 42.38
C ASP A 370 -3.41 -31.53 41.65
N LEU A 371 -3.46 -30.64 40.66
CA LEU A 371 -2.27 -30.18 39.95
C LEU A 371 -1.25 -29.52 40.88
N LEU A 372 -1.70 -28.71 41.85
CA LEU A 372 -0.82 -28.13 42.87
C LEU A 372 -0.13 -29.21 43.72
N ASN A 373 -0.86 -30.28 44.08
CA ASN A 373 -0.30 -31.40 44.83
C ASN A 373 0.72 -32.20 43.99
N GLN A 374 0.46 -32.40 42.70
CA GLN A 374 1.41 -33.03 41.78
C GLN A 374 2.71 -32.20 41.65
N ILE A 375 2.59 -30.87 41.52
CA ILE A 375 3.77 -29.98 41.46
C ILE A 375 4.53 -30.03 42.79
N LYS A 376 3.84 -30.03 43.95
CA LYS A 376 4.48 -30.22 45.26
C LYS A 376 5.18 -31.58 45.38
N GLY A 377 4.67 -32.60 44.69
CA GLY A 377 5.28 -33.93 44.55
C GLY A 377 6.43 -34.01 43.55
N GLY A 378 6.82 -32.91 42.90
CA GLY A 378 7.96 -32.84 41.98
C GLY A 378 7.61 -32.87 40.49
N ALA A 379 6.33 -32.81 40.11
CA ALA A 379 5.93 -32.74 38.70
C ALA A 379 6.45 -31.46 38.02
N ASN A 380 6.73 -31.54 36.71
CA ASN A 380 7.23 -30.40 35.94
C ASN A 380 6.10 -29.36 35.72
N PHE A 381 6.29 -28.17 36.28
CA PHE A 381 5.32 -27.08 36.21
C PHE A 381 4.98 -26.68 34.77
N ALA A 382 5.99 -26.48 33.91
CA ALA A 382 5.80 -26.01 32.53
C ALA A 382 5.06 -27.05 31.68
N GLN A 383 5.33 -28.34 31.90
CA GLN A 383 4.61 -29.43 31.24
C GLN A 383 3.14 -29.47 31.64
N LEU A 384 2.85 -29.37 32.95
CA LEU A 384 1.47 -29.33 33.43
C LEU A 384 0.74 -28.05 32.97
N ALA A 385 1.45 -26.93 32.87
CA ALA A 385 0.91 -25.69 32.30
C ALA A 385 0.49 -25.87 30.83
N ALA A 386 1.35 -26.49 30.01
CA ALA A 386 1.03 -26.77 28.61
C ALA A 386 -0.13 -27.76 28.43
N GLN A 387 -0.26 -28.74 29.32
CA GLN A 387 -1.29 -29.77 29.24
C GLN A 387 -2.65 -29.34 29.81
N HIS A 388 -2.65 -28.46 30.82
CA HIS A 388 -3.86 -28.17 31.60
C HIS A 388 -4.22 -26.68 31.70
N GLY A 389 -3.32 -25.77 31.31
CA GLY A 389 -3.59 -24.33 31.29
C GLY A 389 -4.75 -24.00 30.34
N THR A 390 -5.56 -23.03 30.73
CA THR A 390 -6.79 -22.64 30.01
C THR A 390 -6.71 -21.21 29.43
N ASP A 391 -5.50 -20.70 29.26
CA ASP A 391 -5.19 -19.37 28.73
C ASP A 391 -4.02 -19.39 27.74
N GLY A 392 -3.66 -18.22 27.19
CA GLY A 392 -2.65 -18.11 26.14
C GLY A 392 -1.23 -18.47 26.59
N THR A 393 -0.95 -18.41 27.89
CA THR A 393 0.38 -18.73 28.45
C THR A 393 0.70 -20.22 28.48
N ALA A 394 -0.32 -21.09 28.35
CA ALA A 394 -0.14 -22.55 28.34
C ALA A 394 0.91 -23.00 27.30
N SER A 395 0.88 -22.42 26.10
CA SER A 395 1.84 -22.72 25.03
C SER A 395 3.31 -22.38 25.37
N GLN A 396 3.52 -21.48 26.34
CA GLN A 396 4.83 -21.03 26.83
C GLN A 396 5.16 -21.64 28.20
N GLY A 397 4.52 -22.76 28.58
CA GLY A 397 4.74 -23.39 29.88
C GLY A 397 4.23 -22.56 31.06
N GLY A 398 3.29 -21.64 30.81
CA GLY A 398 2.68 -20.79 31.83
C GLY A 398 3.51 -19.56 32.21
N ASP A 399 4.60 -19.24 31.52
CA ASP A 399 5.43 -18.06 31.83
C ASP A 399 4.67 -16.75 31.52
N LEU A 400 4.59 -15.86 32.52
CA LEU A 400 3.99 -14.54 32.37
C LEU A 400 5.03 -13.46 32.05
N GLY A 401 6.31 -13.80 32.11
CA GLY A 401 7.39 -12.82 32.05
C GLY A 401 7.38 -11.88 33.26
N TRP A 402 8.15 -10.80 33.16
CA TRP A 402 8.23 -9.77 34.20
C TRP A 402 7.06 -8.80 34.09
N PHE A 403 6.42 -8.48 35.20
CA PHE A 403 5.35 -7.49 35.27
C PHE A 403 5.43 -6.63 36.53
N THR A 404 4.85 -5.43 36.46
CA THR A 404 4.75 -4.47 37.57
C THR A 404 3.38 -4.50 38.23
N GLU A 405 3.27 -3.91 39.41
CA GLU A 405 1.97 -3.61 40.04
C GLU A 405 1.05 -2.79 39.11
N GLY A 406 -0.25 -3.06 39.19
CA GLY A 406 -1.31 -2.49 38.36
C GLY A 406 -1.53 -3.20 37.00
N ARG A 407 -0.80 -4.27 36.70
CA ARG A 407 -0.92 -5.00 35.42
C ARG A 407 -1.72 -6.30 35.52
N MET A 408 -1.90 -6.84 36.73
CA MET A 408 -2.62 -8.08 36.97
C MET A 408 -3.90 -7.82 37.79
N VAL A 409 -4.82 -8.79 37.81
CA VAL A 409 -6.03 -8.66 38.65
C VAL A 409 -5.68 -8.60 40.14
N PRO A 410 -6.42 -7.83 40.96
CA PRO A 410 -6.01 -7.50 42.34
C PRO A 410 -5.68 -8.72 43.22
N ALA A 411 -6.45 -9.81 43.11
CA ALA A 411 -6.22 -11.01 43.89
C ALA A 411 -4.93 -11.75 43.48
N PHE A 412 -4.66 -11.83 42.17
CA PHE A 412 -3.43 -12.43 41.64
C PHE A 412 -2.21 -11.59 42.00
N GLU A 413 -2.30 -10.29 41.76
CA GLU A 413 -1.24 -9.33 42.07
C GLU A 413 -0.86 -9.37 43.55
N LYS A 414 -1.86 -9.29 44.45
CA LYS A 414 -1.63 -9.37 45.88
C LYS A 414 -0.89 -10.65 46.27
N ALA A 415 -1.26 -11.80 45.69
CA ALA A 415 -0.59 -13.07 45.99
C ALA A 415 0.87 -13.09 45.52
N VAL A 416 1.15 -12.58 44.32
CA VAL A 416 2.50 -12.55 43.73
C VAL A 416 3.41 -11.57 44.48
N PHE A 417 2.99 -10.32 44.68
CA PHE A 417 3.83 -9.29 45.31
C PHE A 417 3.98 -9.45 46.82
N SER A 418 3.08 -10.21 47.47
CA SER A 418 3.23 -10.61 48.88
C SER A 418 4.12 -11.84 49.07
N ALA A 419 4.58 -12.49 48.00
CA ALA A 419 5.44 -13.66 48.10
C ALA A 419 6.79 -13.28 48.75
N PRO A 420 7.30 -14.09 49.70
CA PRO A 420 8.55 -13.80 50.41
C PRO A 420 9.80 -14.00 49.54
N GLY A 421 9.69 -14.71 48.40
CA GLY A 421 10.80 -14.99 47.50
C GLY A 421 10.37 -15.83 46.30
N ALA A 422 11.34 -16.32 45.53
CA ALA A 422 11.10 -17.25 44.45
C ALA A 422 10.58 -18.60 44.96
N GLY A 423 9.80 -19.30 44.13
CA GLY A 423 9.24 -20.61 44.44
C GLY A 423 7.73 -20.73 44.18
N LEU A 424 7.21 -21.95 44.39
CA LEU A 424 5.79 -22.24 44.25
C LEU A 424 5.00 -21.66 45.43
N LEU A 425 3.90 -20.95 45.15
CA LEU A 425 3.01 -20.50 46.21
C LEU A 425 2.28 -21.70 46.85
N PRO A 426 2.12 -21.72 48.19
CA PRO A 426 1.60 -22.88 48.90
C PRO A 426 0.12 -23.15 48.65
N ASN A 427 -0.64 -22.12 48.23
CA ASN A 427 -2.09 -22.15 48.08
C ASN A 427 -2.50 -21.70 46.67
N LEU A 428 -3.67 -22.16 46.22
CA LEU A 428 -4.32 -21.64 45.01
C LEU A 428 -4.68 -20.17 45.18
N VAL A 429 -4.57 -19.42 44.09
CA VAL A 429 -5.01 -18.02 44.03
C VAL A 429 -6.31 -17.97 43.22
N GLU A 430 -7.40 -17.57 43.86
CA GLU A 430 -8.71 -17.43 43.23
C GLU A 430 -8.87 -16.02 42.64
N THR A 431 -9.33 -15.95 41.39
CA THR A 431 -9.68 -14.71 40.71
C THR A 431 -11.02 -14.89 39.98
N ASP A 432 -11.53 -13.82 39.38
CA ASP A 432 -12.74 -13.90 38.54
C ASP A 432 -12.56 -14.82 37.31
N TYR A 433 -11.31 -15.12 36.93
CA TYR A 433 -10.98 -16.02 35.83
C TYR A 433 -10.84 -17.49 36.24
N GLY A 434 -10.88 -17.81 37.54
CA GLY A 434 -10.77 -19.17 38.05
C GLY A 434 -9.64 -19.35 39.06
N TYR A 435 -9.05 -20.55 39.10
CA TYR A 435 -8.03 -20.91 40.08
C TYR A 435 -6.64 -20.94 39.45
N HIS A 436 -5.71 -20.19 40.03
CA HIS A 436 -4.34 -20.10 39.57
C HIS A 436 -3.40 -20.86 40.50
N ILE A 437 -2.55 -21.69 39.92
CA ILE A 437 -1.36 -22.23 40.56
C ILE A 437 -0.21 -21.32 40.16
N VAL A 438 0.49 -20.72 41.12
CA VAL A 438 1.47 -19.66 40.84
C VAL A 438 2.84 -20.05 41.32
N LYS A 439 3.85 -19.88 40.47
CA LYS A 439 5.26 -20.05 40.79
C LYS A 439 6.01 -18.75 40.51
N ILE A 440 6.59 -18.16 41.55
CA ILE A 440 7.50 -17.02 41.41
C ILE A 440 8.81 -17.54 40.84
N THR A 441 9.13 -17.14 39.61
CA THR A 441 10.36 -17.56 38.93
C THR A 441 11.52 -16.66 39.28
N GLU A 442 11.27 -15.35 39.42
CA GLU A 442 12.24 -14.38 39.95
C GLU A 442 11.56 -13.54 41.04
N PRO A 443 12.23 -13.30 42.17
CA PRO A 443 11.65 -12.56 43.28
C PRO A 443 11.40 -11.10 42.89
N LYS A 444 10.48 -10.45 43.62
CA LYS A 444 10.20 -9.04 43.40
C LYS A 444 11.46 -8.19 43.55
N THR A 445 11.65 -7.24 42.65
CA THR A 445 12.76 -6.29 42.65
C THR A 445 12.26 -4.88 42.38
N THR A 446 12.81 -3.92 43.10
CA THR A 446 12.65 -2.48 42.84
C THR A 446 13.84 -1.91 42.08
N LYS A 447 14.75 -2.78 41.63
CA LYS A 447 15.93 -2.38 40.87
C LYS A 447 15.54 -1.87 39.49
N THR A 448 16.14 -0.76 39.12
CA THR A 448 16.13 -0.23 37.76
C THR A 448 17.56 -0.13 37.25
N TYR A 449 17.74 -0.31 35.96
CA TYR A 449 19.04 -0.45 35.33
C TYR A 449 19.19 0.61 34.25
N GLN A 450 20.29 1.35 34.28
CA GLN A 450 20.70 2.14 33.12
C GLN A 450 21.57 1.26 32.23
N VAL A 451 21.16 1.06 30.99
CA VAL A 451 21.79 0.12 30.06
C VAL A 451 22.37 0.88 28.87
N ALA A 452 23.68 0.76 28.69
CA ALA A 452 24.31 1.13 27.43
C ALA A 452 24.14 -0.03 26.44
N GLN A 453 23.49 0.21 25.32
CA GLN A 453 23.25 -0.77 24.26
C GLN A 453 24.01 -0.35 23.00
N VAL A 454 24.85 -1.24 22.49
CA VAL A 454 25.45 -1.12 21.17
C VAL A 454 24.75 -2.12 20.25
N THR A 455 24.12 -1.63 19.19
CA THR A 455 23.50 -2.45 18.14
C THR A 455 24.19 -2.16 16.82
N ARG A 456 24.54 -3.20 16.07
CA ARG A 456 25.13 -3.08 14.73
C ARG A 456 24.45 -4.04 13.75
N ALA A 457 24.16 -3.55 12.55
CA ALA A 457 23.64 -4.38 11.48
C ALA A 457 24.73 -5.27 10.85
N LEU A 458 24.42 -6.55 10.65
CA LEU A 458 25.24 -7.48 9.88
C LEU A 458 25.00 -7.23 8.39
N THR A 459 25.69 -6.23 7.83
CA THR A 459 25.56 -5.90 6.40
C THR A 459 26.39 -6.85 5.53
N PRO A 460 25.93 -7.28 4.34
CA PRO A 460 26.80 -8.07 3.47
C PRO A 460 28.03 -7.25 3.04
N SER A 461 29.21 -7.87 3.05
CA SER A 461 30.44 -7.20 2.58
C SER A 461 30.42 -6.95 1.07
N ASP A 462 31.34 -6.12 0.59
CA ASP A 462 31.57 -5.92 -0.84
C ASP A 462 31.87 -7.24 -1.56
N ASN A 463 32.56 -8.19 -0.90
CA ASN A 463 32.84 -9.51 -1.45
C ASN A 463 31.57 -10.37 -1.59
N SER A 464 30.64 -10.27 -0.64
CA SER A 464 29.34 -10.96 -0.72
C SER A 464 28.44 -10.36 -1.81
N ARG A 465 28.49 -9.04 -1.99
CA ARG A 465 27.83 -8.34 -3.10
C ARG A 465 28.42 -8.78 -4.44
N GLU A 466 29.74 -8.80 -4.58
CA GLU A 466 30.44 -9.23 -5.79
C GLU A 466 30.15 -10.70 -6.14
N ASN A 467 30.07 -11.58 -5.14
CA ASN A 467 29.69 -12.98 -5.35
C ASN A 467 28.25 -13.10 -5.86
N ALA A 468 27.30 -12.42 -5.22
CA ALA A 468 25.91 -12.42 -5.66
C ALA A 468 25.76 -11.80 -7.08
N PHE A 469 26.49 -10.73 -7.38
CA PHE A 469 26.54 -10.15 -8.72
C PHE A 469 27.11 -11.13 -9.75
N SER A 470 28.22 -11.79 -9.43
CA SER A 470 28.84 -12.80 -10.30
C SER A 470 27.89 -13.96 -10.60
N ARG A 471 27.15 -14.45 -9.60
CA ARG A 471 26.13 -15.50 -9.76
C ARG A 471 25.00 -15.04 -10.68
N ALA A 472 24.49 -13.83 -10.48
CA ALA A 472 23.51 -13.24 -11.39
C ALA A 472 24.08 -13.07 -12.81
N GLY A 473 25.35 -12.69 -12.93
CA GLY A 473 26.06 -12.55 -14.21
C GLY A 473 26.18 -13.88 -14.96
N VAL A 474 26.40 -15.00 -14.27
CA VAL A 474 26.38 -16.34 -14.88
C VAL A 474 24.99 -16.66 -15.44
N ILE A 475 23.92 -16.35 -14.71
CA ILE A 475 22.55 -16.54 -15.22
C ILE A 475 22.33 -15.69 -16.46
N ALA A 476 22.64 -14.39 -16.41
CA ALA A 476 22.44 -13.47 -17.53
C ALA A 476 23.24 -13.89 -18.78
N SER A 477 24.53 -14.22 -18.62
CA SER A 477 25.41 -14.57 -19.75
C SER A 477 25.15 -15.96 -20.35
N SER A 478 24.59 -16.89 -19.59
CA SER A 478 24.21 -18.23 -20.08
C SER A 478 22.79 -18.31 -20.65
N SER A 479 22.06 -17.19 -20.63
CA SER A 479 20.67 -17.10 -21.06
C SER A 479 20.55 -16.22 -22.30
N THR A 480 19.99 -16.76 -23.37
CA THR A 480 19.66 -16.00 -24.60
C THR A 480 18.16 -15.95 -24.88
N ASP A 481 17.39 -16.78 -24.17
CA ASP A 481 15.95 -16.91 -24.27
C ASP A 481 15.37 -17.49 -22.97
N LEU A 482 14.05 -17.70 -22.94
CA LEU A 482 13.37 -18.27 -21.77
C LEU A 482 13.80 -19.72 -21.46
N GLU A 483 14.14 -20.52 -22.48
CA GLU A 483 14.50 -21.94 -22.26
C GLU A 483 15.87 -22.06 -21.60
N SER A 484 16.87 -21.37 -22.16
CA SER A 484 18.22 -21.27 -21.60
C SER A 484 18.23 -20.61 -20.22
N PHE A 485 17.40 -19.58 -20.01
CA PHE A 485 17.18 -18.98 -18.70
C PHE A 485 16.65 -19.97 -17.67
N ASN A 486 15.62 -20.75 -18.01
CA ASN A 486 15.09 -21.77 -17.11
C ASN A 486 16.15 -22.82 -16.74
N LYS A 487 17.01 -23.21 -17.69
CA LYS A 487 18.12 -24.14 -17.45
C LYS A 487 19.19 -23.52 -16.53
N ALA A 488 19.57 -22.26 -16.77
CA ALA A 488 20.55 -21.54 -15.95
C ALA A 488 20.06 -21.41 -14.50
N VAL A 489 18.81 -20.99 -14.31
CA VAL A 489 18.19 -20.87 -12.98
C VAL A 489 18.11 -22.22 -12.26
N ALA A 490 17.77 -23.30 -12.97
CA ALA A 490 17.70 -24.64 -12.37
C ALA A 490 19.05 -25.16 -11.86
N ASN A 491 20.17 -24.68 -12.42
CA ASN A 491 21.52 -25.03 -12.00
C ASN A 491 22.04 -24.17 -10.84
N GLU A 492 21.36 -23.07 -10.52
CA GLU A 492 21.74 -22.14 -9.46
C GLU A 492 21.04 -22.48 -8.14
N LYS A 493 21.80 -22.57 -7.04
CA LYS A 493 21.25 -22.98 -5.74
C LYS A 493 20.66 -21.78 -4.98
N GLY A 494 19.52 -21.98 -4.33
CA GLY A 494 18.94 -20.99 -3.42
C GLY A 494 18.31 -19.78 -4.11
N VAL A 495 18.02 -19.89 -5.41
CA VAL A 495 17.25 -18.89 -6.16
C VAL A 495 15.89 -19.48 -6.54
N MET A 496 14.87 -18.62 -6.67
CA MET A 496 13.54 -19.03 -7.10
C MET A 496 13.08 -18.17 -8.27
N LYS A 497 12.45 -18.82 -9.24
CA LYS A 497 11.85 -18.17 -10.39
C LYS A 497 10.49 -17.59 -10.01
N ALA A 498 10.21 -16.38 -10.48
CA ALA A 498 8.94 -15.70 -10.33
C ALA A 498 8.44 -15.19 -11.68
N GLU A 499 7.13 -14.96 -11.78
CA GLU A 499 6.48 -14.39 -12.96
C GLU A 499 5.76 -13.10 -12.57
N ALA A 500 5.83 -12.10 -13.43
CA ALA A 500 5.01 -10.89 -13.34
C ALA A 500 4.33 -10.67 -14.68
N LYS A 501 3.00 -10.51 -14.66
CA LYS A 501 2.18 -10.39 -15.87
C LYS A 501 1.58 -8.99 -15.96
N ASN A 502 1.62 -8.42 -17.16
CA ASN A 502 0.92 -7.19 -17.53
C ASN A 502 1.20 -5.98 -16.61
N PHE A 503 2.43 -5.85 -16.11
CA PHE A 503 2.84 -4.65 -15.36
C PHE A 503 2.94 -3.44 -16.31
N SER A 504 2.65 -2.27 -15.77
CA SER A 504 2.55 -1.00 -16.49
C SER A 504 3.89 -0.24 -16.54
N ALA A 505 4.02 0.69 -17.48
CA ALA A 505 5.20 1.57 -17.57
C ALA A 505 5.36 2.49 -16.35
N SER A 506 4.26 2.75 -15.63
CA SER A 506 4.22 3.55 -14.39
C SER A 506 4.54 2.74 -13.13
N ASP A 507 4.61 1.41 -13.22
CA ASP A 507 4.87 0.58 -12.05
C ASP A 507 6.28 0.84 -11.50
N ARG A 508 6.38 0.86 -10.17
CA ARG A 508 7.63 1.09 -9.42
C ARG A 508 8.07 -0.13 -8.64
N ALA A 509 7.17 -1.07 -8.46
CA ALA A 509 7.42 -2.35 -7.84
C ALA A 509 6.88 -3.44 -8.77
N ILE A 510 7.54 -4.59 -8.78
CA ILE A 510 7.09 -5.78 -9.49
C ILE A 510 7.03 -6.92 -8.48
N ASN A 511 5.82 -7.42 -8.20
CA ASN A 511 5.57 -8.38 -7.12
C ASN A 511 6.16 -7.85 -5.79
N ASN A 512 7.10 -8.59 -5.19
CA ASN A 512 7.79 -8.20 -3.96
C ASN A 512 9.04 -7.34 -4.19
N LEU A 513 9.44 -7.11 -5.45
CA LEU A 513 10.58 -6.24 -5.79
C LEU A 513 10.18 -4.79 -5.61
N GLN A 514 10.61 -4.18 -4.50
CA GLN A 514 10.55 -2.74 -4.32
C GLN A 514 11.64 -2.08 -5.19
N ASN A 515 11.44 -0.82 -5.59
CA ASN A 515 12.40 -0.06 -6.40
C ASN A 515 12.75 -0.72 -7.76
N ALA A 516 11.80 -1.42 -8.38
CA ALA A 516 11.99 -2.16 -9.64
C ALA A 516 12.08 -1.25 -10.89
N ARG A 517 12.47 0.01 -10.75
CA ARG A 517 12.37 1.01 -11.83
C ARG A 517 13.25 0.67 -13.01
N GLU A 518 14.48 0.26 -12.76
CA GLU A 518 15.42 -0.16 -13.80
C GLU A 518 14.90 -1.38 -14.58
N LEU A 519 14.27 -2.34 -13.88
CA LEU A 519 13.65 -3.51 -14.48
C LEU A 519 12.45 -3.15 -15.37
N VAL A 520 11.60 -2.24 -14.90
CA VAL A 520 10.47 -1.72 -15.70
C VAL A 520 10.99 -0.99 -16.94
N ARG A 521 11.98 -0.11 -16.78
CA ARG A 521 12.59 0.62 -17.91
C ARG A 521 13.18 -0.33 -18.95
N TRP A 522 13.92 -1.35 -18.53
CA TRP A 522 14.45 -2.37 -19.45
C TRP A 522 13.31 -3.07 -20.21
N ALA A 523 12.25 -3.51 -19.52
CA ALA A 523 11.15 -4.22 -20.15
C ALA A 523 10.34 -3.37 -21.16
N PHE A 524 10.29 -2.05 -20.94
CA PHE A 524 9.58 -1.09 -21.81
C PHE A 524 10.48 -0.42 -22.85
N SER A 525 11.78 -0.70 -22.87
CA SER A 525 12.68 -0.19 -23.92
C SER A 525 12.25 -0.63 -25.32
N GLU A 526 12.48 0.22 -26.32
CA GLU A 526 12.17 -0.08 -27.72
C GLU A 526 12.97 -1.28 -28.25
N ASP A 527 14.21 -1.42 -27.77
CA ASP A 527 15.12 -2.48 -28.19
C ASP A 527 14.79 -3.85 -27.60
N THR A 528 14.09 -3.88 -26.46
CA THR A 528 13.77 -5.13 -25.75
C THR A 528 12.60 -5.84 -26.42
N LYS A 529 12.82 -7.05 -26.94
CA LYS A 529 11.82 -7.90 -27.61
C LYS A 529 11.40 -9.06 -26.72
N LYS A 530 10.26 -9.67 -27.06
CA LYS A 530 9.80 -10.89 -26.37
C LYS A 530 10.86 -11.98 -26.58
N GLY A 531 11.32 -12.57 -25.49
CA GLY A 531 12.42 -13.54 -25.44
C GLY A 531 13.72 -12.96 -24.92
N ASP A 532 13.89 -11.63 -24.95
CA ASP A 532 15.15 -11.00 -24.55
C ASP A 532 15.39 -11.15 -23.04
N VAL A 533 16.65 -11.34 -22.69
CA VAL A 533 17.15 -11.46 -21.33
C VAL A 533 17.72 -10.12 -20.87
N SER A 534 17.44 -9.72 -19.64
CA SER A 534 17.94 -8.49 -19.06
C SER A 534 19.43 -8.58 -18.74
N PRO A 535 20.15 -7.45 -18.71
CA PRO A 535 21.38 -7.38 -17.95
C PRO A 535 21.10 -7.67 -16.46
N VAL A 536 22.16 -7.84 -15.67
CA VAL A 536 22.04 -7.93 -14.22
C VAL A 536 21.58 -6.57 -13.69
N ILE A 537 20.37 -6.52 -13.15
CA ILE A 537 19.79 -5.32 -12.56
C ILE A 537 20.11 -5.33 -11.07
N THR A 538 20.62 -4.21 -10.56
CA THR A 538 21.04 -4.09 -9.16
C THR A 538 19.90 -3.52 -8.33
N MET A 539 19.62 -4.16 -7.20
CA MET A 539 18.71 -3.68 -6.16
C MET A 539 19.45 -3.71 -4.82
N ASP A 540 18.99 -2.94 -3.83
CA ASP A 540 19.75 -2.64 -2.61
C ASP A 540 20.36 -3.87 -1.91
N ASP A 541 19.60 -4.97 -1.83
CA ASP A 541 19.94 -6.22 -1.15
C ASP A 541 19.91 -7.45 -2.07
N GLN A 542 19.78 -7.28 -3.38
CA GLN A 542 19.66 -8.39 -4.33
C GLN A 542 19.96 -7.97 -5.78
N TYR A 543 20.23 -8.96 -6.62
CA TYR A 543 20.37 -8.78 -8.07
C TYR A 543 19.26 -9.50 -8.82
N VAL A 544 18.81 -8.94 -9.93
CA VAL A 544 17.70 -9.48 -10.72
C VAL A 544 18.13 -9.73 -12.16
N VAL A 545 17.75 -10.90 -12.68
CA VAL A 545 17.82 -11.22 -14.11
C VAL A 545 16.43 -11.64 -14.56
N ALA A 546 15.96 -11.06 -15.66
CA ALA A 546 14.61 -11.26 -16.17
C ALA A 546 14.62 -11.62 -17.66
N VAL A 547 13.54 -12.25 -18.12
CA VAL A 547 13.25 -12.53 -19.52
C VAL A 547 11.90 -11.91 -19.86
N LEU A 548 11.81 -11.15 -20.94
CA LEU A 548 10.55 -10.57 -21.39
C LEU A 548 9.69 -11.66 -22.04
N THR A 549 8.59 -12.05 -21.39
CA THR A 549 7.72 -13.16 -21.83
C THR A 549 6.47 -12.68 -22.56
N GLY A 550 6.09 -11.41 -22.42
CA GLY A 550 4.92 -10.85 -23.09
C GLY A 550 5.02 -9.35 -23.33
N LYS A 551 4.47 -8.92 -24.48
CA LYS A 551 4.19 -7.53 -24.82
C LYS A 551 2.71 -7.41 -25.17
N ARG A 552 2.01 -6.54 -24.46
CA ARG A 552 0.63 -6.16 -24.74
C ARG A 552 0.61 -4.72 -25.17
N GLU A 553 -0.01 -4.44 -26.31
CA GLU A 553 -0.19 -3.10 -26.84
C GLU A 553 -1.48 -2.49 -26.33
N LYS A 554 -1.56 -1.16 -26.32
CA LYS A 554 -2.79 -0.43 -26.01
C LYS A 554 -3.88 -0.74 -27.04
N GLY A 555 -5.11 -0.97 -26.59
CA GLY A 555 -6.25 -1.24 -27.46
C GLY A 555 -7.18 -2.30 -26.87
N ILE A 556 -7.82 -3.09 -27.73
CA ILE A 556 -8.64 -4.22 -27.28
C ILE A 556 -7.71 -5.39 -26.95
N ALA A 557 -7.84 -5.94 -25.73
CA ALA A 557 -7.08 -7.11 -25.31
C ALA A 557 -7.30 -8.29 -26.26
N LYS A 558 -6.27 -9.11 -26.46
CA LYS A 558 -6.43 -10.39 -27.17
C LYS A 558 -7.03 -11.42 -26.23
N VAL A 559 -7.68 -12.45 -26.79
CA VAL A 559 -8.22 -13.56 -25.98
C VAL A 559 -7.12 -14.15 -25.10
N GLU A 560 -5.88 -14.19 -25.59
CA GLU A 560 -4.73 -14.70 -24.84
C GLU A 560 -4.38 -13.90 -23.60
N ASP A 561 -4.56 -12.58 -23.64
CA ASP A 561 -4.15 -11.69 -22.57
C ASP A 561 -5.14 -11.70 -21.40
N VAL A 562 -6.41 -12.08 -21.68
CA VAL A 562 -7.53 -12.06 -20.72
C VAL A 562 -8.31 -13.38 -20.70
N ARG A 563 -7.67 -14.50 -21.10
CA ARG A 563 -8.34 -15.80 -21.27
C ARG A 563 -9.05 -16.26 -20.01
N ASP A 564 -8.42 -16.14 -18.84
CA ASP A 564 -8.99 -16.60 -17.57
C ASP A 564 -10.25 -15.81 -17.20
N GLU A 565 -10.21 -14.49 -17.39
CA GLU A 565 -11.35 -13.60 -17.17
C GLU A 565 -12.49 -13.90 -18.15
N LEU A 566 -12.20 -13.97 -19.45
CA LEU A 566 -13.18 -14.33 -20.48
C LEU A 566 -13.77 -15.72 -20.21
N THR A 567 -12.95 -16.68 -19.79
CA THR A 567 -13.40 -18.04 -19.48
C THR A 567 -14.41 -18.03 -18.33
N ALA A 568 -14.17 -17.27 -17.27
CA ALA A 568 -15.11 -17.14 -16.17
C ALA A 568 -16.43 -16.49 -16.63
N LEU A 569 -16.36 -15.42 -17.41
CA LEU A 569 -17.54 -14.70 -17.91
C LEU A 569 -18.38 -15.55 -18.86
N VAL A 570 -17.75 -16.18 -19.86
CA VAL A 570 -18.43 -17.08 -20.81
C VAL A 570 -19.01 -18.30 -20.09
N ARG A 571 -18.27 -18.85 -19.11
CA ARG A 571 -18.79 -19.96 -18.29
C ARG A 571 -20.06 -19.54 -17.56
N ASN A 572 -20.10 -18.33 -16.99
CA ASN A 572 -21.29 -17.81 -16.33
C ASN A 572 -22.45 -17.64 -17.33
N GLU A 573 -22.20 -17.15 -18.56
CA GLU A 573 -23.24 -17.04 -19.60
C GLU A 573 -23.82 -18.43 -19.97
N LEU A 574 -22.98 -19.45 -20.09
CA LEU A 574 -23.41 -20.82 -20.39
C LEU A 574 -24.18 -21.44 -19.22
N LYS A 575 -23.75 -21.20 -17.98
CA LYS A 575 -24.49 -21.62 -16.78
C LYS A 575 -25.83 -20.92 -16.70
N ALA A 576 -25.87 -19.61 -16.96
CA ALA A 576 -27.10 -18.83 -17.00
C ALA A 576 -28.10 -19.43 -17.97
N LYS A 577 -27.68 -19.81 -19.19
CA LYS A 577 -28.54 -20.50 -20.18
C LYS A 577 -29.15 -21.78 -19.60
N LYS A 578 -28.35 -22.68 -19.01
CA LYS A 578 -28.83 -23.93 -18.41
C LYS A 578 -29.79 -23.71 -17.23
N ILE A 579 -29.46 -22.76 -16.35
CA ILE A 579 -30.30 -22.43 -15.20
C ILE A 579 -31.64 -21.85 -15.66
N LYS A 580 -31.62 -20.93 -16.63
CA LYS A 580 -32.83 -20.33 -17.22
C LYS A 580 -33.71 -21.38 -17.89
N GLU A 581 -33.14 -22.28 -18.69
CA GLU A 581 -33.87 -23.39 -19.32
C GLU A 581 -34.57 -24.28 -18.29
N LYS A 582 -33.85 -24.68 -17.24
CA LYS A 582 -34.41 -25.50 -16.16
C LYS A 582 -35.52 -24.74 -15.43
N LEU A 583 -35.29 -23.49 -15.02
CA LEU A 583 -36.30 -22.67 -14.34
C LEU A 583 -37.53 -22.41 -15.22
N ALA A 584 -37.37 -22.20 -16.52
CA ALA A 584 -38.47 -21.96 -17.45
C ALA A 584 -39.39 -23.19 -17.63
N SER A 585 -38.87 -24.39 -17.40
CA SER A 585 -39.66 -25.63 -17.40
C SER A 585 -40.49 -25.84 -16.12
N LEU A 586 -40.22 -25.07 -15.06
CA LEU A 586 -40.86 -25.21 -13.76
C LEU A 586 -42.00 -24.21 -13.58
N SER A 587 -43.08 -24.66 -12.94
CA SER A 587 -44.27 -23.87 -12.68
C SER A 587 -44.75 -24.01 -11.23
N GLY A 588 -45.44 -22.97 -10.75
CA GLY A 588 -45.96 -22.85 -9.39
C GLY A 588 -45.54 -21.54 -8.70
N PRO A 589 -45.87 -21.36 -7.42
CA PRO A 589 -45.28 -20.32 -6.56
C PRO A 589 -43.75 -20.45 -6.48
N LEU A 590 -43.05 -19.35 -6.16
CA LEU A 590 -41.58 -19.33 -6.14
C LEU A 590 -40.98 -20.41 -5.22
N ASP A 591 -41.55 -20.66 -4.04
CA ASP A 591 -41.06 -21.69 -3.11
C ASP A 591 -41.17 -23.11 -3.70
N GLN A 592 -42.22 -23.38 -4.49
CA GLN A 592 -42.37 -24.66 -5.17
C GLN A 592 -41.41 -24.80 -6.36
N ILE A 593 -41.17 -23.71 -7.10
CA ILE A 593 -40.16 -23.70 -8.17
C ILE A 593 -38.78 -23.97 -7.57
N ALA A 594 -38.43 -23.29 -6.47
CA ALA A 594 -37.17 -23.49 -5.77
C ALA A 594 -37.02 -24.93 -5.28
N ALA A 595 -38.04 -25.49 -4.62
CA ALA A 595 -38.03 -26.88 -4.17
C ALA A 595 -37.87 -27.89 -5.32
N LYS A 596 -38.52 -27.67 -6.46
CA LYS A 596 -38.37 -28.51 -7.66
C LYS A 596 -37.00 -28.33 -8.34
N TYR A 597 -36.41 -27.14 -8.25
CA TYR A 597 -35.09 -26.88 -8.80
C TYR A 597 -34.01 -27.59 -7.99
N GLY A 598 -34.06 -27.48 -6.66
CA GLY A 598 -33.10 -28.08 -5.74
C GLY A 598 -32.62 -27.09 -4.66
N PRO A 599 -31.74 -27.54 -3.75
CA PRO A 599 -31.33 -26.77 -2.55
C PRO A 599 -30.60 -25.46 -2.86
N ASP A 600 -30.02 -25.32 -4.05
CA ASP A 600 -29.32 -24.10 -4.45
C ASP A 600 -30.26 -22.96 -4.92
N ALA A 601 -31.55 -23.25 -5.16
CA ALA A 601 -32.52 -22.22 -5.48
C ALA A 601 -33.08 -21.60 -4.20
N LEU A 602 -32.84 -20.31 -4.01
CA LEU A 602 -33.17 -19.60 -2.79
C LEU A 602 -34.25 -18.57 -3.05
N VAL A 603 -35.35 -18.66 -2.32
CA VAL A 603 -36.39 -17.62 -2.31
C VAL A 603 -36.12 -16.66 -1.17
N ARG A 604 -36.10 -15.36 -1.47
CA ARG A 604 -35.87 -14.29 -0.49
C ARG A 604 -36.83 -13.14 -0.70
N PRO A 605 -37.58 -12.72 0.33
CA PRO A 605 -38.28 -11.45 0.31
C PRO A 605 -37.26 -10.31 0.45
N ALA A 606 -37.52 -9.22 -0.25
CA ALA A 606 -36.76 -7.98 -0.11
C ALA A 606 -37.73 -6.80 -0.10
N ASN A 607 -37.64 -5.98 0.95
CA ASN A 607 -38.45 -4.78 1.12
C ASN A 607 -37.59 -3.55 0.86
N ASP A 608 -38.25 -2.41 0.65
CA ASP A 608 -37.61 -1.11 0.47
C ASP A 608 -36.61 -1.02 -0.70
N VAL A 609 -36.81 -1.84 -1.73
CA VAL A 609 -36.01 -1.80 -2.95
C VAL A 609 -36.33 -0.51 -3.70
N THR A 610 -35.29 0.19 -4.16
CA THR A 610 -35.42 1.46 -4.90
C THR A 610 -34.76 1.34 -6.26
N LEU A 611 -35.34 2.00 -7.27
CA LEU A 611 -34.75 2.02 -8.61
C LEU A 611 -33.41 2.75 -8.61
N GLY A 612 -33.27 3.78 -7.77
CA GLY A 612 -32.06 4.60 -7.64
C GLY A 612 -30.84 3.89 -7.03
N ALA A 613 -31.04 2.90 -6.15
CA ALA A 613 -29.94 2.15 -5.54
C ALA A 613 -29.48 0.94 -6.38
N ALA A 614 -30.34 0.43 -7.28
CA ALA A 614 -30.07 -0.77 -8.09
C ALA A 614 -29.58 -1.99 -7.25
N ASN A 615 -30.00 -2.06 -6.00
CA ASN A 615 -29.58 -3.07 -5.03
C ASN A 615 -30.80 -3.78 -4.45
N VAL A 616 -30.69 -5.09 -4.27
CA VAL A 616 -31.69 -5.93 -3.62
C VAL A 616 -31.15 -6.43 -2.29
N PRO A 617 -31.76 -6.07 -1.14
CA PRO A 617 -31.38 -6.59 0.17
C PRO A 617 -31.24 -8.12 0.17
N GLY A 618 -30.07 -8.60 0.59
CA GLY A 618 -29.75 -10.03 0.63
C GLY A 618 -29.29 -10.66 -0.70
N LEU A 619 -29.35 -9.95 -1.83
CA LEU A 619 -28.76 -10.37 -3.11
C LEU A 619 -27.62 -9.45 -3.59
N GLY A 620 -27.63 -8.18 -3.19
CA GLY A 620 -26.60 -7.21 -3.57
C GLY A 620 -26.98 -6.39 -4.80
N PHE A 621 -25.99 -5.93 -5.55
CA PHE A 621 -26.17 -5.08 -6.73
C PHE A 621 -26.75 -5.91 -7.89
N GLU A 622 -27.98 -5.59 -8.30
CA GLU A 622 -28.75 -6.35 -9.30
C GLU A 622 -29.60 -5.40 -10.18
N PRO A 623 -28.96 -4.55 -11.01
CA PRO A 623 -29.62 -3.45 -11.71
C PRO A 623 -30.71 -3.92 -12.70
N VAL A 624 -30.48 -5.03 -13.40
CA VAL A 624 -31.44 -5.58 -14.36
C VAL A 624 -32.69 -6.10 -13.65
N ALA A 625 -32.51 -6.81 -12.53
CA ALA A 625 -33.61 -7.35 -11.74
C ALA A 625 -34.45 -6.24 -11.13
N VAL A 626 -33.82 -5.22 -10.54
CA VAL A 626 -34.52 -4.04 -9.99
C VAL A 626 -35.27 -3.30 -11.10
N GLY A 627 -34.62 -3.03 -12.24
CA GLY A 627 -35.27 -2.35 -13.36
C GLY A 627 -36.50 -3.10 -13.88
N LYS A 628 -36.41 -4.43 -14.02
CA LYS A 628 -37.55 -5.28 -14.42
C LYS A 628 -38.67 -5.27 -13.37
N ALA A 629 -38.33 -5.35 -12.08
CA ALA A 629 -39.30 -5.35 -10.99
C ALA A 629 -40.18 -4.10 -10.99
N PHE A 630 -39.59 -2.92 -11.21
CA PHE A 630 -40.33 -1.65 -11.28
C PHE A 630 -41.21 -1.51 -12.54
N GLY A 631 -41.05 -2.40 -13.53
CA GLY A 631 -41.93 -2.50 -14.69
C GLY A 631 -43.12 -3.46 -14.51
N LEU A 632 -43.20 -4.17 -13.39
CA LEU A 632 -44.27 -5.14 -13.10
C LEU A 632 -45.47 -4.49 -12.42
N LYS A 633 -46.64 -5.14 -12.51
CA LYS A 633 -47.77 -4.88 -11.60
C LYS A 633 -47.68 -5.80 -10.37
N PRO A 634 -48.18 -5.39 -9.19
CA PRO A 634 -48.26 -6.27 -8.02
C PRO A 634 -48.90 -7.62 -8.35
N GLY A 635 -48.28 -8.71 -7.89
CA GLY A 635 -48.64 -10.10 -8.21
C GLY A 635 -48.08 -10.63 -9.54
N GLN A 636 -47.44 -9.79 -10.36
CA GLN A 636 -46.72 -10.25 -11.55
C GLN A 636 -45.28 -10.59 -11.22
N ARG A 637 -44.69 -11.45 -12.05
CA ARG A 637 -43.29 -11.84 -11.97
C ARG A 637 -42.61 -11.80 -13.33
N THR A 638 -41.28 -11.71 -13.31
CA THR A 638 -40.45 -11.89 -14.51
C THR A 638 -40.36 -13.36 -14.91
N GLY A 639 -39.89 -13.63 -16.14
CA GLY A 639 -39.22 -14.90 -16.40
C GLY A 639 -37.83 -14.96 -15.74
N PRO A 640 -37.09 -16.06 -15.90
CA PRO A 640 -35.70 -16.16 -15.48
C PRO A 640 -34.83 -15.13 -16.23
N ILE A 641 -34.12 -14.26 -15.51
CA ILE A 641 -33.24 -13.23 -16.07
C ILE A 641 -31.81 -13.39 -15.54
N ASP A 642 -30.85 -12.92 -16.33
CA ASP A 642 -29.44 -12.91 -15.94
C ASP A 642 -29.20 -11.82 -14.89
N GLY A 643 -28.60 -12.21 -13.76
CA GLY A 643 -28.10 -11.33 -12.71
C GLY A 643 -26.58 -11.40 -12.58
N GLU A 644 -26.01 -10.59 -11.70
CA GLU A 644 -24.55 -10.47 -11.54
C GLU A 644 -23.95 -11.78 -10.96
N GLY A 645 -24.62 -12.39 -9.98
CA GLY A 645 -24.14 -13.61 -9.30
C GLY A 645 -24.84 -14.91 -9.71
N GLY A 646 -25.88 -14.84 -10.54
CA GLY A 646 -26.76 -15.97 -10.84
C GLY A 646 -27.98 -15.57 -11.66
N VAL A 647 -28.93 -16.50 -11.79
CA VAL A 647 -30.22 -16.24 -12.46
C VAL A 647 -31.27 -15.89 -11.43
N VAL A 648 -32.05 -14.84 -11.71
CA VAL A 648 -33.09 -14.32 -10.82
C VAL A 648 -34.47 -14.45 -11.47
N ILE A 649 -35.49 -14.75 -10.68
CA ILE A 649 -36.90 -14.46 -10.99
C ILE A 649 -37.40 -13.48 -9.94
N VAL A 650 -37.97 -12.36 -10.36
CA VAL A 650 -38.53 -11.36 -9.44
C VAL A 650 -40.03 -11.33 -9.55
N GLU A 651 -40.71 -11.44 -8.41
CA GLU A 651 -42.15 -11.19 -8.25
C GLU A 651 -42.36 -9.91 -7.46
N LEU A 652 -43.12 -8.97 -8.02
CA LEU A 652 -43.46 -7.73 -7.34
C LEU A 652 -44.65 -7.99 -6.41
N THR A 653 -44.48 -7.80 -5.10
CA THR A 653 -45.57 -7.99 -4.13
C THR A 653 -46.33 -6.71 -3.89
N SER A 654 -45.62 -5.59 -3.75
CA SER A 654 -46.22 -4.26 -3.62
C SER A 654 -45.26 -3.18 -4.10
N ILE A 655 -45.83 -2.04 -4.49
CA ILE A 655 -45.07 -0.84 -4.81
C ILE A 655 -45.72 0.34 -4.10
N THR A 656 -44.92 1.08 -3.35
CA THR A 656 -45.32 2.28 -2.64
C THR A 656 -44.71 3.47 -3.38
N PRO A 657 -45.51 4.25 -4.12
CA PRO A 657 -45.03 5.43 -4.83
C PRO A 657 -44.35 6.41 -3.87
N ALA A 658 -43.31 7.10 -4.36
CA ALA A 658 -42.74 8.22 -3.63
C ALA A 658 -43.82 9.27 -3.35
N THR A 659 -43.81 9.84 -2.14
CA THR A 659 -44.67 10.99 -1.81
C THR A 659 -44.35 12.14 -2.78
N PRO A 660 -45.38 12.85 -3.30
CA PRO A 660 -45.17 14.03 -4.13
C PRO A 660 -44.25 15.03 -3.42
N VAL A 661 -43.25 15.52 -4.14
CA VAL A 661 -42.29 16.50 -3.61
C VAL A 661 -43.00 17.84 -3.44
N ALA A 662 -43.11 18.32 -2.19
CA ALA A 662 -43.66 19.65 -1.90
C ALA A 662 -42.72 20.77 -2.37
N ASP A 663 -41.41 20.59 -2.18
CA ASP A 663 -40.37 21.50 -2.63
C ASP A 663 -39.53 20.88 -3.76
N VAL A 664 -40.02 21.00 -5.00
CA VAL A 664 -39.29 20.50 -6.18
C VAL A 664 -37.98 21.28 -6.39
N ALA A 665 -37.84 22.49 -5.85
CA ALA A 665 -36.66 23.32 -6.07
C ALA A 665 -35.42 22.73 -5.37
N SER A 666 -35.56 22.23 -4.14
CA SER A 666 -34.45 21.55 -3.45
C SER A 666 -34.00 20.28 -4.16
N VAL A 667 -34.93 19.47 -4.68
CA VAL A 667 -34.59 18.27 -5.46
C VAL A 667 -33.88 18.63 -6.77
N LYS A 668 -34.32 19.69 -7.45
CA LYS A 668 -33.61 20.22 -8.62
C LYS A 668 -32.18 20.61 -8.27
N GLN A 669 -31.99 21.37 -7.19
CA GLN A 669 -30.67 21.80 -6.74
C GLN A 669 -29.77 20.62 -6.39
N GLN A 670 -30.30 19.59 -5.72
CA GLN A 670 -29.59 18.36 -5.39
C GLN A 670 -29.12 17.63 -6.66
N LEU A 671 -30.02 17.39 -7.62
CA LEU A 671 -29.69 16.68 -8.86
C LEU A 671 -28.72 17.51 -9.72
N GLN A 672 -28.91 18.82 -9.78
CA GLN A 672 -28.02 19.72 -10.51
C GLN A 672 -26.62 19.71 -9.90
N GLY A 673 -26.50 19.78 -8.58
CA GLY A 673 -25.23 19.66 -7.86
C GLY A 673 -24.54 18.31 -8.10
N THR A 674 -25.31 17.21 -8.09
CA THR A 674 -24.80 15.86 -8.39
C THR A 674 -24.24 15.77 -9.81
N ARG A 675 -24.96 16.32 -10.80
CA ARG A 675 -24.50 16.36 -12.20
C ARG A 675 -23.26 17.26 -12.33
N ALA A 676 -23.29 18.46 -11.76
CA ALA A 676 -22.18 19.42 -11.81
C ALA A 676 -20.89 18.85 -11.22
N GLY A 677 -20.97 18.16 -10.07
CA GLY A 677 -19.81 17.52 -9.44
C GLY A 677 -19.15 16.42 -10.29
N ARG A 678 -19.86 15.87 -11.29
CA ARG A 678 -19.32 14.87 -12.23
C ARG A 678 -18.75 15.48 -13.49
N VAL A 679 -19.20 16.68 -13.89
CA VAL A 679 -18.82 17.31 -15.17
C VAL A 679 -17.31 17.47 -15.28
N GLN A 680 -16.66 18.02 -14.27
CA GLN A 680 -15.22 18.33 -14.33
C GLN A 680 -14.37 17.07 -14.56
N GLY A 681 -14.59 16.01 -13.76
CA GLY A 681 -13.85 14.76 -13.90
C GLY A 681 -14.17 14.03 -15.20
N ALA A 682 -15.44 13.98 -15.60
CA ALA A 682 -15.84 13.34 -16.86
C ALA A 682 -15.29 14.08 -18.08
N LEU A 683 -15.27 15.41 -18.05
CA LEU A 683 -14.72 16.21 -19.13
C LEU A 683 -13.20 16.08 -19.21
N TYR A 684 -12.50 16.07 -18.07
CA TYR A 684 -11.07 15.79 -18.04
C TYR A 684 -10.73 14.44 -18.65
N GLU A 685 -11.40 13.36 -18.22
CA GLU A 685 -11.16 12.04 -18.80
C GLU A 685 -11.54 11.97 -20.29
N ALA A 686 -12.61 12.66 -20.70
CA ALA A 686 -12.99 12.71 -22.12
C ALA A 686 -11.94 13.42 -22.98
N VAL A 687 -11.45 14.58 -22.55
CA VAL A 687 -10.38 15.32 -23.23
C VAL A 687 -9.10 14.48 -23.26
N ARG A 688 -8.68 13.96 -22.09
CA ARG A 688 -7.51 13.10 -21.97
C ARG A 688 -7.57 11.86 -22.88
N LYS A 689 -8.72 11.18 -22.95
CA LYS A 689 -8.91 9.98 -23.79
C LYS A 689 -8.86 10.30 -25.28
N ASN A 690 -9.26 11.50 -25.68
CA ASN A 690 -9.27 11.93 -27.09
C ASN A 690 -7.96 12.61 -27.52
N ALA A 691 -7.08 12.98 -26.59
CA ALA A 691 -5.86 13.76 -26.85
C ALA A 691 -4.64 12.94 -27.33
N ASP A 692 -4.84 11.73 -27.89
CA ASP A 692 -3.79 10.81 -28.37
C ASP A 692 -2.45 10.89 -27.61
N ILE A 693 -2.48 10.48 -26.33
CA ILE A 693 -1.34 10.64 -25.44
C ILE A 693 -0.37 9.46 -25.56
N LYS A 694 0.90 9.77 -25.83
CA LYS A 694 2.03 8.83 -25.76
C LYS A 694 2.94 9.23 -24.61
N ASP A 695 3.04 8.40 -23.58
CA ASP A 695 3.90 8.65 -22.42
C ASP A 695 5.17 7.80 -22.53
N ASN A 696 6.30 8.44 -22.87
CA ASN A 696 7.60 7.80 -23.01
C ASN A 696 8.51 8.06 -21.80
N ARG A 697 8.00 8.62 -20.69
CA ARG A 697 8.80 8.95 -19.49
C ARG A 697 9.54 7.76 -18.92
N VAL A 698 9.00 6.54 -19.12
CA VAL A 698 9.64 5.30 -18.73
C VAL A 698 11.03 5.07 -19.30
N ARG A 699 11.34 5.71 -20.43
CA ARG A 699 12.64 5.63 -21.07
C ARG A 699 13.70 6.51 -20.40
N PHE A 700 13.26 7.54 -19.68
CA PHE A 700 14.12 8.59 -19.13
C PHE A 700 14.27 8.52 -17.61
N PHE A 701 13.17 8.23 -16.88
CA PHE A 701 13.09 8.35 -15.42
C PHE A 701 12.75 7.04 -14.73
#